data_AF-A0A1Z5JQP3-F1
#
_entry.id   AF-A0A1Z5JQP3-F1
#
_cell.length_a   1.000
_cell.length_b   1.000
_cell.length_c   1.000
_cell.angle_alpha   90.00
_cell.angle_beta   90.00
_cell.angle_gamma   90.00
#
_symmetry.space_group_name_H-M   'P 1'
#
loop_
_entity.id
_entity.type
_entity.pdbx_description
1 polymer ?
#
loop_
_entity_poly.entity_id
_entity_poly.type
_entity_poly.pdbx_seq_one_letter_code
_entity_poly.pdbx_strand_id
1 'polypeptide(L)'
;MSSPNENGHEEEVQNVLDPDAVVPQLASQNINFGDMAIAVKVLNAVGDLMPKKKQKTTEYSDYLSQYQHKNLRPFRKALSACLELHKRTMFQGKTEEQHYEQRLEERKLKRQKIAETQMQKLHIAKTALRKGRLERLQELLTDQQEEEQAKLLASQNRLTFVPDGHVETACPMMLKDVAEEEFVAQLPKLRSCYVCKTRYRELHAFYDQLCPVCAALNWQKRHATADLTHRVAVLTGARVKIGLQTALKLLRANCTVVATTRFPNAAAAVYRKERDFDEWKDRLHIYGLDLRDVAGLEAFVRYLKLKFTNGIDILINNACQTVRRPAAYYTPQVQREQDLWTAGDDVHRSILAGCQEFERIRRNVMMDHKKSEKRRDGGQLPSILPASAGETESFEEMDVSTSEGETELRVSTVNQPTPFDVSGLSHSAAMSQMVILPEDAGVSDSVLPPGITDINGQQLDLRTTNSWLLKMEHVSTAELMECMFVNAIAPFVLNSRLVPLMTVHSGDGPRPDRFIINVSAMEGKFYRYKMPNHPHTNMAKAALNMMTRTSAEDLATKHGIYMNSVDTGWINDENPVEKASKIAEVNHFQTPIDEVDAAARILDPVFSGVNKQDNDVLDYGKFLKDYRETEW
;
A
#
# COMPACT_ATOMS: atom_id res chain seq x y z
N MET A 1 66.90 35.72 31.00
CA MET A 1 67.52 36.08 32.29
C MET A 1 67.61 34.82 33.13
N SER A 2 68.85 34.40 33.42
CA SER A 2 69.29 33.66 34.62
C SER A 2 68.89 32.17 34.83
N SER A 3 69.87 31.27 34.70
CA SER A 3 69.96 29.91 35.30
C SER A 3 70.73 29.97 36.65
N PRO A 4 71.12 28.89 37.40
CA PRO A 4 70.82 27.43 37.41
C PRO A 4 70.68 26.78 38.86
N ASN A 5 70.80 25.43 38.97
CA ASN A 5 71.06 24.50 40.12
C ASN A 5 69.85 23.93 40.92
N GLU A 6 69.83 22.71 41.52
CA GLU A 6 70.59 21.42 41.54
C GLU A 6 69.76 20.41 42.40
N ASN A 7 69.84 19.11 42.09
CA ASN A 7 69.73 17.88 42.94
C ASN A 7 68.66 17.67 44.05
N GLY A 8 68.01 16.49 44.02
CA GLY A 8 67.93 15.57 45.18
C GLY A 8 66.55 15.17 45.73
N HIS A 9 66.17 13.89 45.55
CA HIS A 9 65.67 12.92 46.56
C HIS A 9 64.57 11.96 46.03
N GLU A 10 64.88 10.66 46.15
CA GLU A 10 63.94 9.54 46.10
C GLU A 10 63.01 9.60 47.32
N GLU A 11 61.69 9.60 47.11
CA GLU A 11 60.70 9.28 48.13
C GLU A 11 59.90 8.04 47.71
N GLU A 12 59.97 7.01 48.56
CA GLU A 12 59.12 5.82 48.52
C GLU A 12 57.65 6.21 48.70
N VAL A 13 56.85 6.09 47.64
CA VAL A 13 55.38 6.15 47.76
C VAL A 13 54.87 4.77 48.18
N GLN A 14 54.57 4.62 49.47
CA GLN A 14 53.75 3.53 49.97
C GLN A 14 52.32 3.68 49.43
N ASN A 15 51.96 2.90 48.41
CA ASN A 15 50.58 2.74 47.95
C ASN A 15 49.76 1.97 49.00
N VAL A 16 49.09 2.70 49.89
CA VAL A 16 48.01 2.15 50.72
C VAL A 16 46.74 2.14 49.88
N LEU A 17 46.37 0.95 49.38
CA LEU A 17 45.07 0.74 48.74
C LEU A 17 43.97 0.73 49.81
N ASP A 18 42.90 1.47 49.54
CA ASP A 18 41.69 1.54 50.38
C ASP A 18 41.02 0.16 50.51
N PRO A 19 40.86 -0.39 51.73
CA PRO A 19 40.28 -1.71 51.96
C PRO A 19 38.81 -1.85 51.53
N ASP A 20 38.09 -0.77 51.25
CA ASP A 20 36.69 -0.80 50.77
C ASP A 20 36.55 -0.64 49.25
N ALA A 21 37.64 -0.44 48.51
CA ALA A 21 37.60 -0.25 47.06
C ALA A 21 37.48 -1.58 46.28
N VAL A 22 36.25 -2.03 46.02
CA VAL A 22 35.98 -3.10 45.05
C VAL A 22 36.17 -2.56 43.63
N VAL A 23 36.89 -3.28 42.77
CA VAL A 23 37.04 -2.92 41.35
C VAL A 23 35.65 -2.76 40.71
N PRO A 24 35.31 -1.63 40.05
CA PRO A 24 33.94 -1.33 39.60
C PRO A 24 33.30 -2.41 38.71
N GLN A 25 34.11 -3.14 37.95
CA GLN A 25 33.67 -4.27 37.12
C GLN A 25 33.15 -5.45 37.96
N LEU A 26 33.71 -5.69 39.15
CA LEU A 26 33.31 -6.77 40.05
C LEU A 26 32.03 -6.43 40.83
N ALA A 27 31.83 -5.15 41.16
CA ALA A 27 30.60 -4.66 41.78
C ALA A 27 29.37 -4.88 40.89
N SER A 28 29.53 -4.77 39.55
CA SER A 28 28.46 -5.05 38.58
C SER A 28 28.01 -6.52 38.52
N GLN A 29 28.78 -7.43 39.11
CA GLN A 29 28.50 -8.87 39.19
C GLN A 29 28.07 -9.32 40.60
N ASN A 30 27.74 -8.37 41.50
CA ASN A 30 27.39 -8.61 42.91
C ASN A 30 28.50 -9.29 43.74
N ILE A 31 29.78 -9.12 43.37
CA ILE A 31 30.93 -9.67 44.12
C ILE A 31 31.43 -8.62 45.11
N ASN A 32 31.43 -8.93 46.40
CA ASN A 32 31.85 -8.03 47.48
C ASN A 32 33.24 -8.39 48.05
N PHE A 33 33.77 -7.54 48.93
CA PHE A 33 35.09 -7.75 49.56
C PHE A 33 35.15 -9.04 50.40
N GLY A 34 34.04 -9.44 51.03
CA GLY A 34 33.91 -10.73 51.72
C GLY A 34 34.09 -11.93 50.79
N ASP A 35 33.60 -11.82 49.56
CA ASP A 35 33.74 -12.86 48.53
C ASP A 35 35.19 -12.96 48.02
N MET A 36 35.87 -11.82 47.88
CA MET A 36 37.31 -11.78 47.57
C MET A 36 38.15 -12.34 48.72
N ALA A 37 37.81 -12.05 49.97
CA ALA A 37 38.47 -12.63 51.14
C ALA A 37 38.26 -14.15 51.23
N ILE A 38 37.11 -14.67 50.79
CA ILE A 38 36.86 -16.11 50.65
C ILE A 38 37.73 -16.70 49.52
N ALA A 39 37.81 -16.06 48.36
CA ALA A 39 38.65 -16.50 47.24
C ALA A 39 40.14 -16.55 47.62
N VAL A 40 40.66 -15.56 48.35
CA VAL A 40 42.03 -15.54 48.89
C VAL A 40 42.25 -16.68 49.90
N LYS A 41 41.29 -16.94 50.79
CA LYS A 41 41.36 -18.09 51.72
C LYS A 41 41.39 -19.43 50.99
N VAL A 42 40.66 -19.55 49.88
CA VAL A 42 40.65 -20.77 49.05
C VAL A 42 41.97 -20.93 48.32
N LEU A 43 42.50 -19.86 47.71
CA LEU A 43 43.81 -19.86 47.05
C LEU A 43 44.94 -20.19 48.03
N ASN A 44 44.89 -19.66 49.24
CA ASN A 44 45.85 -19.98 50.29
C ASN A 44 45.71 -21.43 50.77
N ALA A 45 44.48 -21.92 50.98
CA ALA A 45 44.25 -23.32 51.37
C ALA A 45 44.66 -24.32 50.27
N VAL A 46 44.53 -23.95 48.98
CA VAL A 46 45.04 -24.71 47.84
C VAL A 46 46.57 -24.60 47.72
N GLY A 47 47.15 -23.43 48.04
CA GLY A 47 48.59 -23.22 48.11
C GLY A 47 49.26 -24.07 49.20
N ASP A 48 48.60 -24.24 50.34
CA ASP A 48 49.05 -25.10 51.45
C ASP A 48 48.90 -26.61 51.14
N LEU A 49 48.12 -26.96 50.12
CA LEU A 49 47.93 -28.32 49.64
C LEU A 49 48.99 -28.78 48.62
N MET A 50 49.82 -27.86 48.12
CA MET A 50 50.92 -28.19 47.21
C MET A 50 52.06 -28.88 47.99
N PRO A 51 52.37 -30.16 47.71
CA PRO A 51 53.39 -30.87 48.47
C PRO A 51 54.78 -30.29 48.15
N LYS A 52 55.53 -29.86 49.18
CA LYS A 52 56.92 -29.38 49.01
C LYS A 52 57.92 -30.48 48.60
N LYS A 53 57.50 -31.73 48.40
CA LYS A 53 58.35 -32.81 47.84
C LYS A 53 57.53 -33.81 47.02
N LYS A 54 58.05 -34.17 45.83
CA LYS A 54 57.60 -35.30 45.01
C LYS A 54 57.65 -36.59 45.83
N GLN A 55 56.50 -37.22 46.08
CA GLN A 55 56.42 -38.65 46.35
C GLN A 55 55.57 -39.31 45.25
N LYS A 56 56.19 -40.28 44.58
CA LYS A 56 55.51 -41.26 43.74
C LYS A 56 54.81 -42.24 44.67
N THR A 57 53.49 -42.36 44.59
CA THR A 57 52.81 -43.63 44.82
C THR A 57 51.42 -43.63 44.18
N THR A 58 51.25 -44.58 43.27
CA THR A 58 50.01 -45.18 42.80
C THR A 58 49.22 -45.77 43.96
N GLU A 59 47.99 -45.32 44.18
CA GLU A 59 46.85 -46.12 44.69
C GLU A 59 45.57 -45.27 44.64
N TYR A 60 44.73 -45.54 43.64
CA TYR A 60 43.40 -44.95 43.45
C TYR A 60 42.39 -45.74 44.31
N SER A 61 42.38 -45.56 45.63
CA SER A 61 41.24 -46.03 46.44
C SER A 61 41.01 -45.15 47.66
N ASP A 62 39.78 -44.61 47.69
CA ASP A 62 39.15 -43.80 48.73
C ASP A 62 39.53 -42.31 48.80
N TYR A 63 39.24 -41.61 47.70
CA TYR A 63 39.24 -40.15 47.62
C TYR A 63 38.30 -39.48 48.64
N LEU A 64 37.25 -40.19 49.11
CA LEU A 64 36.28 -39.62 50.03
C LEU A 64 36.86 -39.56 51.45
N SER A 65 37.55 -40.61 51.92
CA SER A 65 38.24 -40.58 53.22
C SER A 65 39.45 -39.64 53.24
N GLN A 66 40.19 -39.57 52.13
CA GLN A 66 41.25 -38.57 51.95
C GLN A 66 40.69 -37.16 51.99
N TYR A 67 39.57 -36.91 51.30
CA TYR A 67 38.86 -35.63 51.34
C TYR A 67 38.33 -35.31 52.73
N GLN A 68 37.97 -36.29 53.56
CA GLN A 68 37.46 -36.13 54.94
C GLN A 68 38.56 -35.96 56.00
N HIS A 69 39.83 -36.13 55.64
CA HIS A 69 40.97 -36.01 56.55
C HIS A 69 41.00 -34.66 57.30
N LYS A 70 41.42 -34.66 58.57
CA LYS A 70 41.35 -33.48 59.46
C LYS A 70 42.10 -32.26 58.91
N ASN A 71 43.21 -32.49 58.21
CA ASN A 71 44.05 -31.44 57.63
C ASN A 71 43.38 -30.70 56.47
N LEU A 72 42.38 -31.30 55.80
CA LEU A 72 41.61 -30.67 54.72
C LEU A 72 40.38 -29.92 55.23
N ARG A 73 40.13 -29.92 56.54
CA ARG A 73 38.99 -29.21 57.14
C ARG A 73 38.93 -27.71 56.77
N PRO A 74 40.05 -26.95 56.72
CA PRO A 74 40.04 -25.57 56.25
C PRO A 74 39.64 -25.45 54.78
N PHE A 75 40.17 -26.33 53.92
CA PHE A 75 39.83 -26.39 52.50
C PHE A 75 38.35 -26.74 52.28
N ARG A 76 37.79 -27.73 53.00
CA ARG A 76 36.35 -28.06 52.93
C ARG A 76 35.46 -26.90 53.36
N LYS A 77 35.86 -26.16 54.40
CA LYS A 77 35.12 -24.99 54.89
C LYS A 77 35.16 -23.84 53.88
N ALA A 78 36.31 -23.63 53.25
CA ALA A 78 36.49 -22.65 52.18
C ALA A 78 35.72 -23.03 50.90
N LEU A 79 35.77 -24.29 50.50
CA LEU A 79 35.03 -24.82 49.36
C LEU A 79 33.52 -24.77 49.58
N SER A 80 33.04 -25.06 50.79
CA SER A 80 31.62 -24.91 51.16
C SER A 80 31.16 -23.46 51.02
N ALA A 81 31.98 -22.50 51.48
CA ALA A 81 31.68 -21.08 51.33
C ALA A 81 31.66 -20.64 49.86
N CYS A 82 32.58 -21.15 49.03
CA CYS A 82 32.55 -20.93 47.58
C CYS A 82 31.33 -21.58 46.91
N LEU A 83 30.93 -22.78 47.33
CA LEU A 83 29.74 -23.46 46.81
C LEU A 83 28.48 -22.67 47.16
N GLU A 84 28.44 -22.07 48.34
CA GLU A 84 27.33 -21.25 48.79
C GLU A 84 27.28 -19.90 48.07
N LEU A 85 28.44 -19.29 47.79
CA LEU A 85 28.56 -18.13 46.92
C LEU A 85 28.16 -18.45 45.47
N HIS A 86 28.60 -19.60 44.96
CA HIS A 86 28.28 -20.08 43.61
C HIS A 86 26.78 -20.35 43.46
N LYS A 87 26.13 -20.95 44.48
CA LYS A 87 24.68 -21.14 44.51
C LYS A 87 23.92 -19.80 44.52
N ARG A 88 24.40 -18.79 45.27
CA ARG A 88 23.80 -17.45 45.31
C ARG A 88 23.93 -16.71 43.97
N THR A 89 25.05 -16.86 43.28
CA THR A 89 25.35 -16.15 42.02
C THR A 89 24.75 -16.84 40.78
N MET A 90 24.72 -18.18 40.73
CA MET A 90 24.17 -18.95 39.60
C MET A 90 22.66 -18.78 39.41
N PHE A 91 21.89 -18.73 40.50
CA PHE A 91 20.43 -18.69 40.46
C PHE A 91 19.85 -17.29 40.73
N GLN A 92 20.66 -16.23 40.59
CA GLN A 92 20.25 -14.85 40.86
C GLN A 92 19.61 -14.68 42.26
N GLY A 93 20.18 -15.34 43.27
CA GLY A 93 19.68 -15.28 44.65
C GLY A 93 18.52 -16.22 45.00
N LYS A 94 18.07 -17.10 44.09
CA LYS A 94 17.02 -18.11 44.35
C LYS A 94 17.60 -19.46 44.79
N THR A 95 16.81 -20.30 45.46
CA THR A 95 17.21 -21.69 45.70
C THR A 95 17.19 -22.49 44.38
N GLU A 96 17.95 -23.58 44.34
CA GLU A 96 18.00 -24.48 43.17
C GLU A 96 16.60 -24.99 42.77
N GLU A 97 15.80 -25.40 43.77
CA GLU A 97 14.41 -25.83 43.59
C GLU A 97 13.55 -24.70 43.00
N GLN A 98 13.60 -23.49 43.55
CA GLN A 98 12.86 -22.33 43.05
C GLN A 98 13.26 -21.96 41.61
N HIS A 99 14.53 -22.08 41.25
CA HIS A 99 14.98 -21.84 39.88
C HIS A 99 14.40 -22.87 38.90
N TYR A 100 14.43 -24.15 39.26
CA TYR A 100 13.87 -25.20 38.40
C TYR A 100 12.34 -25.14 38.30
N GLU A 101 11.63 -24.85 39.39
CA GLU A 101 10.19 -24.62 39.39
C GLU A 101 9.81 -23.44 38.50
N GLN A 102 10.48 -22.30 38.65
CA GLN A 102 10.27 -21.14 37.78
C GLN A 102 10.53 -21.49 36.31
N ARG A 103 11.62 -22.23 36.01
CA ARG A 103 11.94 -22.65 34.64
C ARG A 103 10.89 -23.62 34.07
N LEU A 104 10.32 -24.48 34.90
CA LEU A 104 9.25 -25.39 34.52
C LEU A 104 7.96 -24.61 34.22
N GLU A 105 7.63 -23.62 35.05
CA GLU A 105 6.48 -22.73 34.87
C GLU A 105 6.65 -21.83 33.63
N GLU A 106 7.84 -21.25 33.41
CA GLU A 106 8.19 -20.52 32.19
C GLU A 106 8.04 -21.39 30.94
N ARG A 107 8.50 -22.65 30.99
CA ARG A 107 8.35 -23.62 29.89
C ARG A 107 6.88 -23.97 29.66
N LYS A 108 6.08 -24.15 30.73
CA LYS A 108 4.65 -24.42 30.65
C LYS A 108 3.90 -23.24 30.02
N LEU A 109 4.16 -22.02 30.50
CA LEU A 109 3.60 -20.79 29.94
C LEU A 109 4.01 -20.58 28.48
N LYS A 110 5.26 -20.87 28.12
CA LYS A 110 5.73 -20.82 26.72
C LYS A 110 5.00 -21.83 25.85
N ARG A 111 4.84 -23.07 26.30
CA ARG A 111 4.08 -24.11 25.58
C ARG A 111 2.62 -23.70 25.40
N GLN A 112 1.98 -23.19 26.45
CA GLN A 112 0.60 -22.69 26.38
C GLN A 112 0.48 -21.55 25.36
N LYS A 113 1.36 -20.54 25.41
CA LYS A 113 1.37 -19.43 24.44
C LYS A 113 1.56 -19.91 22.99
N ILE A 114 2.41 -20.91 22.77
CA ILE A 114 2.60 -21.51 21.44
C ILE A 114 1.33 -22.22 20.96
N ALA A 115 0.71 -23.04 21.82
CA ALA A 115 -0.55 -23.72 21.51
C ALA A 115 -1.68 -22.74 21.23
N GLU A 116 -1.86 -21.70 22.05
CA GLU A 116 -2.85 -20.63 21.84
C GLU A 116 -2.61 -19.91 20.50
N THR A 117 -1.35 -19.62 20.16
CA THR A 117 -0.98 -18.99 18.89
C THR A 117 -1.29 -19.91 17.70
N GLN A 118 -1.00 -21.21 17.80
CA GLN A 118 -1.31 -22.19 16.76
C GLN A 118 -2.83 -22.35 16.57
N MET A 119 -3.58 -22.44 17.67
CA MET A 119 -5.04 -22.53 17.63
C MET A 119 -5.65 -21.27 17.01
N GLN A 120 -5.16 -20.08 17.39
CA GLN A 120 -5.56 -18.81 16.76
C GLN A 120 -5.32 -18.81 15.25
N LYS A 121 -4.19 -19.33 14.78
CA LYS A 121 -3.89 -19.46 13.33
C LYS A 121 -4.90 -20.38 12.64
N LEU A 122 -5.22 -21.52 13.23
CA LEU A 122 -6.21 -22.45 12.69
C LEU A 122 -7.60 -21.82 12.60
N HIS A 123 -8.00 -20.99 13.57
CA HIS A 123 -9.27 -20.27 13.50
C HIS A 123 -9.29 -19.22 12.37
N ILE A 124 -8.21 -18.43 12.22
CA ILE A 124 -8.10 -17.43 11.15
C ILE A 124 -8.09 -18.08 9.76
N ALA A 125 -7.45 -19.24 9.62
CA ALA A 125 -7.40 -19.98 8.35
C ALA A 125 -8.78 -20.45 7.86
N LYS A 126 -9.77 -20.57 8.75
CA LYS A 126 -11.14 -20.99 8.40
C LYS A 126 -12.00 -19.84 7.84
N THR A 127 -11.57 -18.59 7.99
CA THR A 127 -12.32 -17.43 7.49
C THR A 127 -12.39 -17.45 5.96
N ALA A 128 -13.58 -17.18 5.40
CA ALA A 128 -13.84 -17.23 3.97
C ALA A 128 -12.94 -16.28 3.16
N LEU A 129 -12.67 -15.06 3.65
CA LEU A 129 -11.75 -14.13 2.99
C LEU A 129 -10.34 -14.71 2.85
N ARG A 130 -9.81 -15.33 3.92
CA ARG A 130 -8.48 -15.93 3.89
C ARG A 130 -8.44 -17.14 2.96
N LYS A 131 -9.44 -18.01 3.07
CA LYS A 131 -9.58 -19.21 2.23
C LYS A 131 -9.63 -18.82 0.75
N GLY A 132 -10.51 -17.91 0.36
CA GLY A 132 -10.70 -17.51 -1.03
C GLY A 132 -9.47 -16.84 -1.66
N ARG A 133 -8.69 -16.05 -0.91
CA ARG A 133 -7.43 -15.48 -1.43
C ARG A 133 -6.35 -16.54 -1.63
N LEU A 134 -6.28 -17.52 -0.73
CA LEU A 134 -5.34 -18.63 -0.88
C LEU A 134 -5.70 -19.53 -2.07
N GLU A 135 -7.00 -19.78 -2.28
CA GLU A 135 -7.49 -20.53 -3.44
C GLU A 135 -7.18 -19.79 -4.76
N ARG A 136 -7.49 -18.50 -4.85
CA ARG A 136 -7.12 -17.67 -6.00
C ARG A 136 -5.61 -17.66 -6.26
N LEU A 137 -4.80 -17.57 -5.20
CA LEU A 137 -3.35 -17.68 -5.34
C LEU A 137 -2.93 -19.04 -5.89
N GLN A 138 -3.56 -20.13 -5.41
CA GLN A 138 -3.29 -21.48 -5.89
C GLN A 138 -3.71 -21.68 -7.35
N GLU A 139 -4.88 -21.16 -7.75
CA GLU A 139 -5.37 -21.23 -9.14
C GLU A 139 -4.36 -20.64 -10.12
N LEU A 140 -3.87 -19.42 -9.84
CA LEU A 140 -2.85 -18.76 -10.65
C LEU A 140 -1.53 -19.55 -10.70
N LEU A 141 -1.18 -20.25 -9.62
CA LEU A 141 0.01 -21.10 -9.59
C LEU A 141 -0.18 -22.41 -10.38
N THR A 142 -1.42 -22.85 -10.62
CA THR A 142 -1.72 -24.13 -11.31
C THR A 142 -1.96 -23.99 -12.82
N ASP A 143 -2.06 -22.78 -13.36
CA ASP A 143 -2.17 -22.58 -14.80
C ASP A 143 -0.89 -23.06 -15.51
N GLN A 144 -1.05 -24.03 -16.43
CA GLN A 144 0.01 -24.98 -16.86
C GLN A 144 1.31 -24.37 -17.41
N GLN A 145 1.29 -23.14 -17.92
CA GLN A 145 2.51 -22.43 -18.38
C GLN A 145 3.17 -21.59 -17.27
N GLU A 146 2.37 -21.07 -16.34
CA GLU A 146 2.83 -20.30 -15.20
C GLU A 146 3.35 -21.23 -14.08
N GLU A 147 2.80 -22.44 -13.99
CA GLU A 147 3.15 -23.42 -12.95
C GLU A 147 4.63 -23.86 -13.01
N GLU A 148 5.20 -24.14 -14.19
CA GLU A 148 6.62 -24.50 -14.31
C GLU A 148 7.54 -23.30 -13.98
N GLN A 149 7.20 -22.10 -14.44
CA GLN A 149 7.99 -20.89 -14.21
C GLN A 149 7.88 -20.37 -12.77
N ALA A 150 6.68 -20.39 -12.19
CA ALA A 150 6.43 -20.02 -10.80
C ALA A 150 7.05 -21.02 -9.83
N LYS A 151 7.04 -22.33 -10.12
CA LYS A 151 7.79 -23.34 -9.35
C LYS A 151 9.30 -23.09 -9.42
N LEU A 152 9.83 -22.68 -10.57
CA LEU A 152 11.24 -22.34 -10.73
C LEU A 152 11.64 -21.12 -9.87
N LEU A 153 10.85 -20.05 -9.89
CA LEU A 153 11.11 -18.85 -9.08
C LEU A 153 10.86 -19.05 -7.59
N ALA A 154 9.80 -19.78 -7.22
CA ALA A 154 9.52 -20.14 -5.83
C ALA A 154 10.62 -21.05 -5.26
N SER A 155 11.17 -21.97 -6.06
CA SER A 155 12.29 -22.83 -5.65
C SER A 155 13.65 -22.12 -5.64
N GLN A 156 13.90 -21.20 -6.56
CA GLN A 156 15.16 -20.45 -6.62
C GLN A 156 15.24 -19.33 -5.56
N ASN A 157 14.16 -18.60 -5.31
CA ASN A 157 14.16 -17.41 -4.43
C ASN A 157 13.41 -17.58 -3.10
N ARG A 158 12.74 -18.71 -2.84
CA ARG A 158 11.92 -18.94 -1.62
C ARG A 158 10.93 -17.78 -1.33
N LEU A 159 10.22 -17.31 -2.35
CA LEU A 159 9.26 -16.21 -2.22
C LEU A 159 7.83 -16.75 -2.05
N THR A 160 7.19 -16.48 -0.90
CA THR A 160 5.75 -16.69 -0.74
C THR A 160 4.99 -15.43 -1.15
N PHE A 161 4.10 -15.51 -2.14
CA PHE A 161 3.26 -14.37 -2.53
C PHE A 161 2.33 -13.97 -1.38
N VAL A 162 2.13 -12.66 -1.22
CA VAL A 162 1.14 -12.14 -0.28
C VAL A 162 -0.24 -12.52 -0.80
N PRO A 163 -1.10 -13.15 0.01
CA PRO A 163 -2.49 -13.41 -0.36
C PRO A 163 -3.29 -12.11 -0.19
N ASP A 164 -3.06 -11.14 -1.08
CA ASP A 164 -3.91 -9.97 -1.29
C ASP A 164 -4.81 -10.17 -2.53
N GLY A 165 -5.70 -9.22 -2.84
CA GLY A 165 -6.63 -9.37 -3.97
C GLY A 165 -8.07 -9.74 -3.58
N HIS A 166 -8.94 -9.69 -4.59
CA HIS A 166 -10.39 -9.83 -4.42
C HIS A 166 -10.80 -11.30 -4.26
N VAL A 167 -11.71 -11.54 -3.31
CA VAL A 167 -12.36 -12.85 -3.13
C VAL A 167 -13.71 -12.89 -3.84
N GLU A 168 -13.84 -13.76 -4.83
CA GLU A 168 -15.10 -13.99 -5.54
C GLU A 168 -16.15 -14.59 -4.61
N THR A 169 -17.06 -13.76 -4.12
CA THR A 169 -18.18 -14.19 -3.27
C THR A 169 -19.38 -14.66 -4.08
N ALA A 170 -19.40 -14.47 -5.41
CA ALA A 170 -20.53 -14.82 -6.27
C ALA A 170 -20.64 -16.32 -6.62
N CYS A 171 -19.70 -17.17 -6.17
CA CYS A 171 -19.79 -18.61 -6.36
C CYS A 171 -20.69 -19.24 -5.29
N PRO A 172 -21.85 -19.82 -5.66
CA PRO A 172 -22.80 -20.37 -4.68
C PRO A 172 -22.19 -21.46 -3.79
N MET A 173 -21.14 -22.14 -4.23
CA MET A 173 -20.43 -23.14 -3.40
C MET A 173 -19.75 -22.53 -2.16
N MET A 174 -19.34 -21.26 -2.19
CA MET A 174 -18.73 -20.60 -1.03
C MET A 174 -19.77 -20.02 -0.06
N LEU A 175 -21.00 -19.80 -0.52
CA LEU A 175 -22.08 -19.18 0.26
C LEU A 175 -23.20 -20.15 0.69
N LYS A 176 -23.39 -21.28 0.00
CA LYS A 176 -24.44 -22.27 0.34
C LYS A 176 -24.19 -22.97 1.69
N ASP A 177 -22.95 -22.97 2.18
CA ASP A 177 -22.62 -23.45 3.53
C ASP A 177 -22.74 -22.34 4.60
N VAL A 178 -23.18 -21.13 4.23
CA VAL A 178 -23.39 -19.99 5.16
C VAL A 178 -24.88 -19.78 5.44
N ALA A 179 -25.66 -20.85 5.39
CA ALA A 179 -26.98 -20.87 6.00
C ALA A 179 -26.80 -20.73 7.52
N GLU A 180 -26.98 -19.51 8.05
CA GLU A 180 -27.45 -19.13 9.40
C GLU A 180 -27.01 -19.94 10.64
N GLU A 181 -26.00 -20.78 10.57
CA GLU A 181 -25.30 -21.27 11.75
C GLU A 181 -24.28 -20.21 12.12
N GLU A 182 -24.57 -19.46 13.20
CA GLU A 182 -23.64 -18.57 13.89
C GLU A 182 -22.40 -19.35 14.35
N PHE A 183 -21.50 -19.69 13.43
CA PHE A 183 -20.23 -20.29 13.78
C PHE A 183 -19.30 -19.19 14.29
N VAL A 184 -19.54 -18.76 15.53
CA VAL A 184 -18.69 -17.79 16.22
C VAL A 184 -17.40 -18.50 16.64
N ALA A 185 -16.43 -18.55 15.72
CA ALA A 185 -15.10 -19.02 16.04
C ALA A 185 -14.47 -18.05 17.07
N GLN A 186 -14.43 -18.43 18.34
CA GLN A 186 -13.81 -17.64 19.39
C GLN A 186 -12.30 -17.81 19.39
N LEU A 187 -11.58 -16.69 19.27
CA LEU A 187 -10.13 -16.67 19.37
C LEU A 187 -9.66 -16.92 20.81
N PRO A 188 -8.63 -17.79 21.00
CA PRO A 188 -7.96 -17.99 22.29
C PRO A 188 -7.37 -16.70 22.88
N LYS A 189 -7.03 -15.72 22.02
CA LYS A 189 -6.46 -14.43 22.40
C LYS A 189 -7.26 -13.26 21.82
N LEU A 190 -7.34 -12.17 22.57
CA LEU A 190 -7.93 -10.91 22.11
C LEU A 190 -7.14 -10.33 20.91
N ARG A 191 -7.85 -10.09 19.80
CA ARG A 191 -7.34 -9.36 18.63
C ARG A 191 -7.84 -7.92 18.65
N SER A 192 -7.09 -6.97 18.07
CA SER A 192 -7.55 -5.59 17.90
C SER A 192 -8.22 -5.44 16.54
N CYS A 193 -9.38 -4.79 16.51
CA CYS A 193 -10.13 -4.52 15.27
C CYS A 193 -9.34 -3.56 14.38
N TYR A 194 -9.26 -3.83 13.08
CA TYR A 194 -8.60 -2.96 12.11
C TYR A 194 -9.24 -1.57 12.04
N VAL A 195 -10.57 -1.48 12.16
CA VAL A 195 -11.35 -0.23 12.06
C VAL A 195 -11.37 0.54 13.38
N CYS A 196 -12.03 0.00 14.41
CA CYS A 196 -12.30 0.71 15.67
C CYS A 196 -11.24 0.49 16.76
N LYS A 197 -10.27 -0.39 16.53
CA LYS A 197 -9.20 -0.79 17.49
C LYS A 197 -9.66 -1.52 18.76
N THR A 198 -10.98 -1.65 19.00
CA THR A 198 -11.55 -2.46 20.09
C THR A 198 -11.03 -3.89 20.08
N ARG A 199 -10.82 -4.46 21.27
CA ARG A 199 -10.36 -5.84 21.46
C ARG A 199 -11.55 -6.80 21.38
N TYR A 200 -11.41 -7.88 20.63
CA TYR A 200 -12.48 -8.87 20.42
C TYR A 200 -11.91 -10.30 20.30
N ARG A 201 -12.78 -11.30 20.47
CA ARG A 201 -12.46 -12.73 20.31
C ARG A 201 -13.28 -13.39 19.21
N GLU A 202 -14.51 -12.93 19.02
CA GLU A 202 -15.47 -13.50 18.07
C GLU A 202 -15.09 -13.12 16.65
N LEU A 203 -14.79 -14.13 15.81
CA LEU A 203 -14.53 -13.91 14.40
C LEU A 203 -15.83 -13.88 13.58
N HIS A 204 -15.88 -12.98 12.62
CA HIS A 204 -16.88 -13.04 11.56
C HIS A 204 -16.49 -14.13 10.55
N ALA A 205 -17.47 -14.82 9.97
CA ALA A 205 -17.24 -15.89 8.99
C ALA A 205 -16.38 -15.44 7.80
N PHE A 206 -16.53 -14.18 7.39
CA PHE A 206 -15.76 -13.56 6.31
C PHE A 206 -14.59 -12.68 6.75
N TYR A 207 -14.63 -12.00 7.91
CA TYR A 207 -13.57 -11.05 8.29
C TYR A 207 -12.81 -11.51 9.54
N ASP A 208 -11.49 -11.69 9.43
CA ASP A 208 -10.64 -12.14 10.54
C ASP A 208 -9.97 -10.98 11.32
N GLN A 209 -10.06 -9.75 10.80
CA GLN A 209 -9.43 -8.55 11.37
C GLN A 209 -10.44 -7.48 11.82
N LEU A 210 -11.73 -7.74 11.70
CA LEU A 210 -12.81 -6.84 12.12
C LEU A 210 -13.56 -7.44 13.31
N CYS A 211 -13.88 -6.62 14.32
CA CYS A 211 -14.81 -7.04 15.37
C CYS A 211 -16.22 -7.25 14.77
N PRO A 212 -17.13 -8.00 15.44
CA PRO A 212 -18.45 -8.34 14.89
C PRO A 212 -19.24 -7.13 14.36
N VAL A 213 -19.23 -6.00 15.09
CA VAL A 213 -19.91 -4.76 14.69
C VAL A 213 -19.33 -4.18 13.40
N CYS A 214 -18.01 -4.04 13.32
CA CYS A 214 -17.36 -3.51 12.12
C CYS A 214 -17.48 -4.49 10.93
N ALA A 215 -17.41 -5.79 11.20
CA ALA A 215 -17.56 -6.83 10.21
C ALA A 215 -18.96 -6.81 9.58
N ALA A 216 -20.01 -6.73 10.40
CA ALA A 216 -21.39 -6.62 9.94
C ALA A 216 -21.60 -5.37 9.07
N LEU A 217 -21.08 -4.22 9.50
CA LEU A 217 -21.16 -2.98 8.71
C LEU A 217 -20.42 -3.10 7.37
N ASN A 218 -19.18 -3.62 7.35
CA ASN A 218 -18.44 -3.78 6.09
C ASN A 218 -19.14 -4.80 5.18
N TRP A 219 -19.72 -5.88 5.74
CA TRP A 219 -20.50 -6.86 4.98
C TRP A 219 -21.77 -6.25 4.35
N GLN A 220 -22.50 -5.45 5.12
CA GLN A 220 -23.67 -4.73 4.62
C GLN A 220 -23.27 -3.76 3.50
N LYS A 221 -22.24 -2.94 3.72
CA LYS A 221 -21.76 -1.96 2.74
C LYS A 221 -21.17 -2.62 1.49
N ARG A 222 -20.51 -3.79 1.63
CA ARG A 222 -20.03 -4.62 0.52
C ARG A 222 -21.14 -4.95 -0.48
N HIS A 223 -22.37 -5.15 0.00
CA HIS A 223 -23.54 -5.50 -0.82
C HIS A 223 -24.50 -4.33 -1.04
N ALA A 224 -24.17 -3.13 -0.54
CA ALA A 224 -24.99 -1.95 -0.74
C ALA A 224 -25.02 -1.57 -2.22
N THR A 225 -26.18 -1.06 -2.65
CA THR A 225 -26.47 -0.57 -3.99
C THR A 225 -27.42 0.62 -3.89
N ALA A 226 -27.62 1.32 -5.00
CA ALA A 226 -28.62 2.37 -5.18
C ALA A 226 -29.15 2.32 -6.61
N ASP A 227 -30.32 2.88 -6.88
CA ASP A 227 -30.79 3.02 -8.26
C ASP A 227 -30.13 4.24 -8.92
N LEU A 228 -29.20 3.97 -9.83
CA LEU A 228 -28.49 4.98 -10.61
C LEU A 228 -28.95 4.99 -12.08
N THR A 229 -30.17 4.51 -12.36
CA THR A 229 -30.76 4.59 -13.69
C THR A 229 -30.71 6.02 -14.22
N HIS A 230 -30.33 6.18 -15.49
CA HIS A 230 -30.11 7.45 -16.19
C HIS A 230 -28.94 8.32 -15.66
N ARG A 231 -28.20 7.89 -14.65
CA ARG A 231 -27.02 8.62 -14.19
C ARG A 231 -25.78 8.22 -14.97
N VAL A 232 -24.89 9.19 -15.21
CA VAL A 232 -23.60 8.97 -15.87
C VAL A 232 -22.45 9.18 -14.90
N ALA A 233 -21.58 8.17 -14.77
CA ALA A 233 -20.39 8.19 -13.93
C ALA A 233 -19.11 8.18 -14.77
N VAL A 234 -18.19 9.11 -14.49
CA VAL A 234 -16.82 9.10 -15.02
C VAL A 234 -15.89 8.55 -13.95
N LEU A 235 -15.16 7.47 -14.28
CA LEU A 235 -14.29 6.76 -13.35
C LEU A 235 -12.88 6.60 -13.94
N THR A 236 -11.88 7.10 -13.23
CA THR A 236 -10.48 6.94 -13.64
C THR A 236 -9.84 5.67 -13.08
N GLY A 237 -8.98 5.03 -13.89
CA GLY A 237 -8.23 3.84 -13.45
C GLY A 237 -9.09 2.58 -13.30
N ALA A 238 -10.02 2.37 -14.22
CA ALA A 238 -11.10 1.38 -14.11
C ALA A 238 -10.74 -0.04 -14.59
N ARG A 239 -9.48 -0.34 -14.94
CA ARG A 239 -9.13 -1.64 -15.56
C ARG A 239 -9.01 -2.80 -14.57
N VAL A 240 -8.49 -2.53 -13.38
CA VAL A 240 -8.04 -3.54 -12.41
C VAL A 240 -8.27 -3.06 -10.99
N LYS A 241 -8.18 -4.00 -10.03
CA LYS A 241 -8.29 -3.74 -8.59
C LYS A 241 -9.56 -2.93 -8.23
N ILE A 242 -9.42 -1.92 -7.37
CA ILE A 242 -10.52 -1.09 -6.86
C ILE A 242 -11.33 -0.44 -7.98
N GLY A 243 -10.66 0.03 -9.04
CA GLY A 243 -11.33 0.71 -10.15
C GLY A 243 -12.27 -0.23 -10.90
N LEU A 244 -11.84 -1.47 -11.15
CA LEU A 244 -12.71 -2.49 -11.75
C LEU A 244 -13.95 -2.75 -10.87
N GLN A 245 -13.76 -2.97 -9.57
CA GLN A 245 -14.86 -3.28 -8.66
C GLN A 245 -15.82 -2.09 -8.47
N THR A 246 -15.29 -0.86 -8.49
CA THR A 246 -16.10 0.37 -8.48
C THR A 246 -16.96 0.48 -9.73
N ALA A 247 -16.39 0.22 -10.91
CA ALA A 247 -17.13 0.24 -12.17
C ALA A 247 -18.24 -0.81 -12.20
N LEU A 248 -17.94 -2.06 -11.81
CA LEU A 248 -18.92 -3.14 -11.78
C LEU A 248 -20.09 -2.82 -10.84
N LYS A 249 -19.82 -2.23 -9.67
CA LYS A 249 -20.87 -1.80 -8.76
C LYS A 249 -21.76 -0.71 -9.35
N LEU A 250 -21.19 0.28 -10.05
CA LEU A 250 -21.95 1.31 -10.74
C LEU A 250 -22.81 0.71 -11.89
N LEU A 251 -22.23 -0.18 -12.69
CA LEU A 251 -22.92 -0.85 -13.79
C LEU A 251 -24.10 -1.70 -13.27
N ARG A 252 -23.89 -2.47 -12.20
CA ARG A 252 -24.93 -3.28 -11.53
C ARG A 252 -25.98 -2.43 -10.80
N ALA A 253 -25.68 -1.16 -10.54
CA ALA A 253 -26.60 -0.15 -10.03
C ALA A 253 -27.34 0.61 -11.15
N ASN A 254 -27.32 0.12 -12.40
CA ASN A 254 -27.94 0.74 -13.58
C ASN A 254 -27.31 2.06 -14.07
N CYS A 255 -26.09 2.40 -13.63
CA CYS A 255 -25.39 3.60 -14.08
C CYS A 255 -24.71 3.42 -15.46
N THR A 256 -24.69 4.47 -16.28
CA THR A 256 -23.79 4.54 -17.45
C THR A 256 -22.39 4.90 -16.99
N VAL A 257 -21.38 4.07 -17.32
CA VAL A 257 -20.01 4.22 -16.82
C VAL A 257 -19.04 4.56 -17.94
N VAL A 258 -18.43 5.73 -17.83
CA VAL A 258 -17.27 6.18 -18.60
C VAL A 258 -16.00 5.77 -17.85
N ALA A 259 -15.48 4.60 -18.21
CA ALA A 259 -14.30 4.00 -17.60
C ALA A 259 -13.03 4.43 -18.34
N THR A 260 -12.07 5.05 -17.64
CA THR A 260 -10.77 5.42 -18.24
C THR A 260 -9.63 4.54 -17.74
N THR A 261 -8.67 4.26 -18.62
CA THR A 261 -7.52 3.39 -18.37
C THR A 261 -6.40 3.68 -19.38
N ARG A 262 -5.15 3.38 -19.05
CA ARG A 262 -4.05 3.38 -20.04
C ARG A 262 -4.19 2.26 -21.08
N PHE A 263 -4.84 1.17 -20.73
CA PHE A 263 -4.92 -0.06 -21.53
C PHE A 263 -6.39 -0.44 -21.77
N PRO A 264 -7.03 0.15 -22.81
CA PRO A 264 -8.46 0.01 -23.06
C PRO A 264 -8.88 -1.39 -23.56
N ASN A 265 -8.12 -2.05 -24.43
CA ASN A 265 -8.47 -3.40 -24.90
C ASN A 265 -8.45 -4.42 -23.77
N ALA A 266 -7.45 -4.32 -22.90
CA ALA A 266 -7.34 -5.17 -21.74
C ALA A 266 -8.46 -4.91 -20.73
N ALA A 267 -8.92 -3.67 -20.58
CA ALA A 267 -10.12 -3.39 -19.79
C ALA A 267 -11.35 -4.05 -20.40
N ALA A 268 -11.59 -3.87 -21.71
CA ALA A 268 -12.72 -4.51 -22.40
C ALA A 268 -12.72 -6.03 -22.22
N ALA A 269 -11.56 -6.67 -22.37
CA ALA A 269 -11.40 -8.11 -22.17
C ALA A 269 -11.68 -8.56 -20.72
N VAL A 270 -11.41 -7.72 -19.72
CA VAL A 270 -11.74 -8.03 -18.31
C VAL A 270 -13.24 -7.92 -18.08
N TYR A 271 -13.88 -6.82 -18.47
CA TYR A 271 -15.33 -6.63 -18.29
C TYR A 271 -16.16 -7.72 -18.99
N ARG A 272 -15.72 -8.17 -20.17
CA ARG A 272 -16.40 -9.24 -20.93
C ARG A 272 -16.39 -10.61 -20.26
N LYS A 273 -15.51 -10.83 -19.27
CA LYS A 273 -15.48 -12.10 -18.52
C LYS A 273 -16.54 -12.16 -17.42
N GLU A 274 -17.15 -11.02 -17.08
CA GLU A 274 -18.19 -10.97 -16.06
C GLU A 274 -19.46 -11.67 -16.56
N ARG A 275 -20.12 -12.42 -15.66
CA ARG A 275 -21.26 -13.29 -16.01
C ARG A 275 -22.49 -12.50 -16.46
N ASP A 276 -22.65 -11.31 -15.92
CA ASP A 276 -23.74 -10.37 -16.16
C ASP A 276 -23.38 -9.30 -17.22
N PHE A 277 -22.27 -9.49 -17.94
CA PHE A 277 -21.78 -8.54 -18.94
C PHE A 277 -22.85 -8.11 -19.96
N ASP A 278 -23.65 -9.06 -20.46
CA ASP A 278 -24.69 -8.79 -21.45
C ASP A 278 -25.82 -7.88 -20.93
N GLU A 279 -26.00 -7.76 -19.62
CA GLU A 279 -27.04 -6.93 -19.00
C GLU A 279 -26.69 -5.42 -19.00
N TRP A 280 -25.40 -5.09 -19.05
CA TRP A 280 -24.93 -3.71 -18.86
C TRP A 280 -23.88 -3.25 -19.87
N LYS A 281 -23.44 -4.10 -20.80
CA LYS A 281 -22.42 -3.78 -21.81
C LYS A 281 -22.68 -2.47 -22.57
N ASP A 282 -23.94 -2.17 -22.89
CA ASP A 282 -24.31 -0.97 -23.67
C ASP A 282 -24.15 0.33 -22.87
N ARG A 283 -24.08 0.23 -21.53
CA ARG A 283 -23.84 1.33 -20.59
C ARG A 283 -22.36 1.51 -20.24
N LEU A 284 -21.48 0.61 -20.71
CA LEU A 284 -20.05 0.70 -20.46
C LEU A 284 -19.34 1.36 -21.65
N HIS A 285 -18.63 2.46 -21.38
CA HIS A 285 -17.79 3.15 -22.35
C HIS A 285 -16.35 3.20 -21.84
N ILE A 286 -15.42 2.57 -22.56
CA ILE A 286 -14.01 2.48 -22.15
C ILE A 286 -13.18 3.44 -23.00
N TYR A 287 -12.30 4.22 -22.35
CA TYR A 287 -11.41 5.18 -23.02
C TYR A 287 -9.95 5.01 -22.59
N GLY A 288 -9.06 5.09 -23.58
CA GLY A 288 -7.62 5.19 -23.39
C GLY A 288 -7.22 6.58 -22.87
N LEU A 289 -6.71 6.67 -21.64
CA LEU A 289 -6.25 7.92 -21.03
C LEU A 289 -5.02 7.70 -20.14
N ASP A 290 -3.95 8.45 -20.40
CA ASP A 290 -2.78 8.55 -19.53
C ASP A 290 -2.83 9.90 -18.80
N LEU A 291 -2.94 9.88 -17.47
CA LEU A 291 -3.08 11.09 -16.67
C LEU A 291 -1.79 11.93 -16.60
N ARG A 292 -0.67 11.42 -17.10
CA ARG A 292 0.56 12.19 -17.30
C ARG A 292 0.47 13.11 -18.52
N ASP A 293 -0.41 12.82 -19.48
CA ASP A 293 -0.65 13.66 -20.66
C ASP A 293 -1.75 14.70 -20.36
N VAL A 294 -1.33 15.87 -19.89
CA VAL A 294 -2.25 16.98 -19.57
C VAL A 294 -3.00 17.47 -20.81
N ALA A 295 -2.36 17.46 -21.98
CA ALA A 295 -3.00 17.89 -23.23
C ALA A 295 -4.07 16.87 -23.66
N GLY A 296 -3.76 15.58 -23.58
CA GLY A 296 -4.73 14.50 -23.78
C GLY A 296 -5.88 14.53 -22.79
N LEU A 297 -5.61 14.86 -21.52
CA LEU A 297 -6.64 15.03 -20.49
C LEU A 297 -7.60 16.18 -20.80
N GLU A 298 -7.07 17.34 -21.19
CA GLU A 298 -7.86 18.50 -21.61
C GLU A 298 -8.66 18.23 -22.89
N ALA A 299 -8.09 17.48 -23.84
CA ALA A 299 -8.82 17.02 -25.03
C ALA A 299 -9.95 16.06 -24.66
N PHE A 300 -9.72 15.15 -23.71
CA PHE A 300 -10.72 14.20 -23.22
C PHE A 300 -11.90 14.90 -22.55
N VAL A 301 -11.65 15.91 -21.70
CA VAL A 301 -12.73 16.68 -21.08
C VAL A 301 -13.57 17.42 -22.13
N ARG A 302 -12.94 18.02 -23.14
CA ARG A 302 -13.68 18.63 -24.27
C ARG A 302 -14.52 17.61 -25.01
N TYR A 303 -13.97 16.43 -25.30
CA TYR A 303 -14.70 15.34 -25.93
C TYR A 303 -15.91 14.89 -25.10
N LEU A 304 -15.75 14.73 -23.78
CA LEU A 304 -16.87 14.35 -22.91
C LEU A 304 -18.01 15.37 -22.94
N LYS A 305 -17.70 16.68 -22.99
CA LYS A 305 -18.71 17.73 -23.11
C LYS A 305 -19.52 17.64 -24.40
N LEU A 306 -18.88 17.20 -25.49
CA LEU A 306 -19.54 17.00 -26.78
C LEU A 306 -20.36 15.69 -26.82
N LYS A 307 -19.87 14.63 -26.18
CA LYS A 307 -20.49 13.30 -26.23
C LYS A 307 -21.66 13.16 -25.25
N PHE A 308 -21.50 13.67 -24.03
CA PHE A 308 -22.47 13.56 -22.95
C PHE A 308 -23.17 14.90 -22.73
N THR A 309 -23.84 15.41 -23.76
CA THR A 309 -24.50 16.72 -23.75
C THR A 309 -25.53 16.87 -22.64
N ASN A 310 -26.08 15.76 -22.14
CA ASN A 310 -27.04 15.77 -21.04
C ASN A 310 -26.39 15.91 -19.65
N GLY A 311 -25.06 16.00 -19.59
CA GLY A 311 -24.29 16.12 -18.37
C GLY A 311 -23.79 14.78 -17.81
N ILE A 312 -22.97 14.88 -16.77
CA ILE A 312 -22.52 13.73 -15.94
C ILE A 312 -22.84 13.98 -14.48
N ASP A 313 -23.07 12.92 -13.71
CA ASP A 313 -23.60 13.04 -12.35
C ASP A 313 -22.60 12.61 -11.28
N ILE A 314 -21.71 11.68 -11.61
CA ILE A 314 -20.73 11.13 -10.69
C ILE A 314 -19.34 11.22 -11.31
N LEU A 315 -18.37 11.76 -10.56
CA LEU A 315 -16.95 11.75 -10.94
C LEU A 315 -16.15 11.05 -9.85
N ILE A 316 -15.44 9.99 -10.20
CA ILE A 316 -14.59 9.24 -9.29
C ILE A 316 -13.14 9.30 -9.77
N ASN A 317 -12.34 10.06 -9.05
CA ASN A 317 -10.90 10.14 -9.26
C ASN A 317 -10.21 9.00 -8.50
N ASN A 318 -10.20 7.81 -9.10
CA ASN A 318 -9.65 6.58 -8.50
C ASN A 318 -8.22 6.27 -8.96
N ALA A 319 -7.83 6.66 -10.17
CA ALA A 319 -6.48 6.41 -10.67
C ALA A 319 -5.42 6.97 -9.70
N CYS A 320 -4.41 6.14 -9.40
CA CYS A 320 -3.41 6.45 -8.39
C CYS A 320 -2.06 5.85 -8.79
N GLN A 321 -0.98 6.54 -8.43
CA GLN A 321 0.38 6.04 -8.48
C GLN A 321 1.04 6.20 -7.11
N THR A 322 1.25 5.08 -6.42
CA THR A 322 2.04 4.94 -5.17
C THR A 322 3.44 4.40 -5.45
N VAL A 323 3.54 3.55 -6.48
CA VAL A 323 4.79 2.96 -6.95
C VAL A 323 4.98 3.23 -8.44
N ARG A 324 6.12 3.82 -8.79
CA ARG A 324 6.57 3.99 -10.18
C ARG A 324 7.07 2.65 -10.73
N ARG A 325 6.62 2.32 -11.95
CA ARG A 325 7.06 1.13 -12.69
C ARG A 325 7.77 1.57 -13.97
N PRO A 326 8.88 0.92 -14.37
CA PRO A 326 9.61 1.26 -15.58
C PRO A 326 8.83 0.87 -16.84
N ALA A 327 9.24 1.38 -18.00
CA ALA A 327 8.59 1.08 -19.29
C ALA A 327 8.48 -0.44 -19.57
N ALA A 328 9.54 -1.20 -19.28
CA ALA A 328 9.61 -2.65 -19.44
C ALA A 328 8.52 -3.42 -18.67
N TYR A 329 8.07 -2.88 -17.53
CA TYR A 329 6.98 -3.49 -16.75
C TYR A 329 5.67 -3.58 -17.54
N TYR A 330 5.44 -2.60 -18.42
CA TYR A 330 4.21 -2.50 -19.21
C TYR A 330 4.33 -3.16 -20.60
N THR A 331 5.51 -3.60 -21.02
CA THR A 331 5.72 -4.19 -22.35
C THR A 331 4.80 -5.39 -22.63
N PRO A 332 4.63 -6.37 -21.72
CA PRO A 332 3.69 -7.47 -21.94
C PRO A 332 2.24 -6.97 -22.07
N GLN A 333 1.89 -5.93 -21.33
CA GLN A 333 0.57 -5.33 -21.37
C GLN A 333 0.29 -4.59 -22.68
N VAL A 334 1.31 -3.95 -23.26
CA VAL A 334 1.23 -3.28 -24.56
C VAL A 334 1.10 -4.30 -25.70
N GLN A 335 1.84 -5.41 -25.64
CA GLN A 335 1.66 -6.50 -26.61
C GLN A 335 0.24 -7.05 -26.54
N ARG A 336 -0.24 -7.31 -25.33
CA ARG A 336 -1.59 -7.80 -25.08
C ARG A 336 -2.69 -6.87 -25.62
N GLU A 337 -2.49 -5.55 -25.63
CA GLU A 337 -3.46 -4.62 -26.24
C GLU A 337 -3.66 -4.91 -27.74
N GLN A 338 -2.56 -5.16 -28.47
CA GLN A 338 -2.59 -5.42 -29.91
C GLN A 338 -3.18 -6.80 -30.20
N ASP A 339 -2.81 -7.80 -29.41
CA ASP A 339 -3.33 -9.16 -29.56
C ASP A 339 -4.85 -9.20 -29.34
N LEU A 340 -5.34 -8.54 -28.27
CA LEU A 340 -6.76 -8.44 -27.96
C LEU A 340 -7.55 -7.68 -29.03
N TRP A 341 -6.97 -6.63 -29.61
CA TRP A 341 -7.62 -5.92 -30.71
C TRP A 341 -7.69 -6.76 -31.99
N THR A 342 -6.65 -7.52 -32.28
CA THR A 342 -6.58 -8.37 -33.48
C THR A 342 -7.56 -9.54 -33.36
N ALA A 343 -7.64 -10.16 -32.18
CA ALA A 343 -8.56 -11.25 -31.89
C ALA A 343 -10.00 -10.79 -31.56
N GLY A 344 -10.22 -9.50 -31.35
CA GLY A 344 -11.49 -8.93 -30.89
C GLY A 344 -12.60 -9.00 -31.94
N ASP A 345 -13.76 -9.49 -31.52
CA ASP A 345 -15.01 -9.51 -32.28
C ASP A 345 -15.69 -8.12 -32.33
N ASP A 346 -16.86 -8.03 -32.97
CA ASP A 346 -17.61 -6.80 -33.11
C ASP A 346 -18.07 -6.22 -31.77
N VAL A 347 -18.37 -7.07 -30.78
CA VAL A 347 -18.75 -6.64 -29.43
C VAL A 347 -17.56 -5.98 -28.73
N HIS A 348 -16.33 -6.46 -28.97
CA HIS A 348 -15.13 -5.87 -28.36
C HIS A 348 -14.88 -4.48 -28.94
N ARG A 349 -15.08 -4.35 -30.26
CA ARG A 349 -14.94 -3.07 -30.97
C ARG A 349 -16.05 -2.09 -30.60
N SER A 350 -17.29 -2.54 -30.40
CA SER A 350 -18.42 -1.67 -30.09
C SER A 350 -18.26 -0.94 -28.76
N ILE A 351 -17.80 -1.63 -27.71
CA ILE A 351 -17.51 -1.03 -26.39
C ILE A 351 -16.40 0.04 -26.49
N LEU A 352 -15.48 -0.16 -27.44
CA LEU A 352 -14.34 0.71 -27.69
C LEU A 352 -14.60 1.76 -28.79
N ALA A 353 -15.81 1.83 -29.35
CA ALA A 353 -16.13 2.75 -30.43
C ALA A 353 -15.90 4.22 -30.02
N GLY A 354 -16.29 4.58 -28.78
CA GLY A 354 -15.99 5.89 -28.21
C GLY A 354 -14.47 6.14 -28.06
N CYS A 355 -13.68 5.11 -27.74
CA CYS A 355 -12.22 5.23 -27.68
C CYS A 355 -11.63 5.52 -29.06
N GLN A 356 -12.11 4.85 -30.11
CA GLN A 356 -11.68 5.12 -31.49
C GLN A 356 -12.01 6.55 -31.91
N GLU A 357 -13.23 7.02 -31.61
CA GLU A 357 -13.68 8.38 -31.88
C GLU A 357 -12.79 9.41 -31.16
N PHE A 358 -12.54 9.20 -29.86
CA PHE A 358 -11.68 10.07 -29.07
C PHE A 358 -10.23 10.11 -29.60
N GLU A 359 -9.64 8.98 -29.98
CA GLU A 359 -8.27 8.94 -30.51
C GLU A 359 -8.12 9.74 -31.82
N ARG A 360 -9.14 9.70 -32.70
CA ARG A 360 -9.17 10.50 -33.93
C ARG A 360 -9.22 12.00 -33.61
N ILE A 361 -10.11 12.40 -32.71
CA ILE A 361 -10.26 13.80 -32.29
C ILE A 361 -8.98 14.32 -31.62
N ARG A 362 -8.44 13.57 -30.65
CA ARG A 362 -7.20 13.91 -29.95
C ARG A 362 -6.04 14.10 -30.92
N ARG A 363 -5.88 13.17 -31.89
CA ARG A 363 -4.82 13.25 -32.91
C ARG A 363 -4.98 14.51 -33.76
N ASN A 364 -6.20 14.87 -34.15
CA ASN A 364 -6.46 16.06 -34.96
C ASN A 364 -6.12 17.35 -34.20
N VAL A 365 -6.56 17.48 -32.95
CA VAL A 365 -6.23 18.62 -32.09
C VAL A 365 -4.70 18.81 -31.97
N MET A 366 -3.96 17.72 -31.77
CA MET A 366 -2.49 17.79 -31.69
C MET A 366 -1.81 18.16 -33.01
N MET A 367 -2.35 17.70 -34.15
CA MET A 367 -1.79 18.02 -35.47
C MET A 367 -2.02 19.47 -35.88
N ASP A 368 -3.16 20.05 -35.51
CA ASP A 368 -3.47 21.45 -35.80
C ASP A 368 -2.59 22.41 -35.00
N HIS A 369 -2.27 22.08 -33.74
CA HIS A 369 -1.26 22.80 -32.97
C HIS A 369 0.11 22.81 -33.66
N LYS A 370 0.59 21.64 -34.14
CA LYS A 370 1.88 21.55 -34.86
C LYS A 370 1.90 22.33 -36.18
N LYS A 371 0.76 22.41 -36.89
CA LYS A 371 0.63 23.23 -38.11
C LYS A 371 0.63 24.73 -37.79
N SER A 372 -0.01 25.12 -36.69
CA SER A 372 -0.01 26.50 -36.19
C SER A 372 1.39 26.95 -35.75
N GLU A 373 2.13 26.09 -35.04
CA GLU A 373 3.52 26.34 -34.64
C GLU A 373 4.46 26.45 -35.86
N LYS A 374 4.36 25.53 -36.83
CA LYS A 374 5.14 25.62 -38.08
C LYS A 374 4.85 26.87 -38.92
N ARG A 375 3.67 27.48 -38.77
CA ARG A 375 3.36 28.77 -39.39
C ARG A 375 3.97 29.96 -38.63
N ARG A 376 4.24 29.80 -37.32
CA ARG A 376 4.86 30.83 -36.47
C ARG A 376 6.39 30.81 -36.52
N ASP A 377 7.01 29.64 -36.72
CA ASP A 377 8.47 29.48 -36.86
C ASP A 377 9.07 30.10 -38.14
N GLY A 378 8.26 30.73 -39.00
CA GLY A 378 8.71 31.62 -40.07
C GLY A 378 9.02 33.06 -39.63
N GLY A 379 8.82 33.38 -38.34
CA GLY A 379 9.10 34.70 -37.75
C GLY A 379 10.09 34.59 -36.58
N GLN A 380 11.16 35.39 -36.64
CA GLN A 380 12.27 35.50 -35.69
C GLN A 380 11.82 35.48 -34.21
N LEU A 381 12.36 34.55 -33.41
CA LEU A 381 12.15 34.51 -31.95
C LEU A 381 12.88 35.69 -31.25
N PRO A 382 12.24 36.42 -30.30
CA PRO A 382 12.95 37.37 -29.44
C PRO A 382 13.70 36.65 -28.31
N SER A 383 14.95 37.06 -28.06
CA SER A 383 15.79 36.56 -26.96
C SER A 383 15.30 37.07 -25.59
N ILE A 384 15.28 36.20 -24.58
CA ILE A 384 14.87 36.53 -23.21
C ILE A 384 16.12 36.66 -22.32
N LEU A 385 16.25 37.84 -21.66
CA LEU A 385 16.72 38.14 -20.28
C LEU A 385 17.46 39.51 -20.21
N PRO A 386 17.48 40.25 -19.06
CA PRO A 386 16.32 40.84 -18.37
C PRO A 386 16.57 42.30 -17.86
N ALA A 387 15.50 42.88 -17.26
CA ALA A 387 15.46 43.90 -16.19
C ALA A 387 15.48 45.41 -16.53
N SER A 388 14.32 46.06 -16.31
CA SER A 388 14.22 47.18 -15.37
C SER A 388 12.78 47.33 -14.87
N ALA A 389 12.66 47.60 -13.57
CA ALA A 389 11.43 47.73 -12.79
C ALA A 389 10.55 48.92 -13.21
N GLY A 390 9.24 48.80 -13.01
CA GLY A 390 8.32 49.91 -13.11
C GLY A 390 6.85 49.49 -13.17
N GLU A 391 6.22 49.49 -11.99
CA GLU A 391 4.84 49.90 -11.74
C GLU A 391 3.65 48.99 -12.11
N THR A 392 2.69 49.08 -11.18
CA THR A 392 1.40 48.43 -10.99
C THR A 392 0.39 48.79 -12.07
N GLU A 393 -0.24 47.80 -12.70
CA GLU A 393 -1.62 47.92 -13.19
C GLU A 393 -2.40 46.60 -13.07
N SER A 394 -3.69 46.76 -12.81
CA SER A 394 -4.73 45.79 -12.57
C SER A 394 -4.91 44.76 -13.67
N PHE A 395 -5.12 43.49 -13.27
CA PHE A 395 -5.60 42.42 -14.15
C PHE A 395 -7.08 42.67 -14.50
N GLU A 396 -7.34 43.31 -15.63
CA GLU A 396 -8.62 43.19 -16.32
C GLU A 396 -8.62 41.90 -17.15
N GLU A 397 -9.67 41.10 -16.97
CA GLU A 397 -9.95 39.92 -17.78
C GLU A 397 -10.12 40.33 -19.24
N MET A 398 -9.27 39.78 -20.11
CA MET A 398 -9.40 39.96 -21.56
C MET A 398 -10.61 39.15 -22.04
N ASP A 399 -11.72 39.86 -22.17
CA ASP A 399 -12.95 39.42 -22.81
C ASP A 399 -12.65 39.05 -24.27
N VAL A 400 -12.67 37.75 -24.58
CA VAL A 400 -12.66 37.26 -25.97
C VAL A 400 -14.06 37.49 -26.52
N SER A 401 -14.27 38.70 -27.01
CA SER A 401 -15.43 39.04 -27.83
C SER A 401 -15.48 38.10 -29.03
N THR A 402 -16.61 37.42 -29.14
CA THR A 402 -17.00 36.54 -30.24
C THR A 402 -17.04 37.34 -31.53
N SER A 403 -16.04 37.13 -32.40
CA SER A 403 -16.24 37.34 -33.83
C SER A 403 -16.96 36.11 -34.37
N GLU A 404 -18.19 36.34 -34.84
CA GLU A 404 -19.01 35.40 -35.59
C GLU A 404 -18.29 35.00 -36.87
N GLY A 405 -17.42 34.00 -36.75
CA GLY A 405 -16.85 33.26 -37.85
C GLY A 405 -17.18 31.81 -37.63
N GLU A 406 -18.28 31.36 -38.22
CA GLU A 406 -18.63 29.94 -38.38
C GLU A 406 -17.41 29.21 -38.96
N THR A 407 -16.57 28.68 -38.07
CA THR A 407 -15.49 27.81 -38.48
C THR A 407 -16.09 26.42 -38.50
N GLU A 408 -16.75 26.09 -39.60
CA GLU A 408 -17.04 24.71 -39.96
C GLU A 408 -15.74 23.92 -39.78
N LEU A 409 -15.71 23.09 -38.73
CA LEU A 409 -14.68 22.12 -38.49
C LEU A 409 -14.68 21.21 -39.73
N ARG A 410 -13.75 21.42 -40.67
CA ARG A 410 -13.69 20.66 -41.93
C ARG A 410 -13.71 19.16 -41.61
N VAL A 411 -14.86 18.54 -41.89
CA VAL A 411 -15.19 17.13 -41.65
C VAL A 411 -14.22 16.15 -42.34
N SER A 412 -13.39 16.62 -43.28
CA SER A 412 -12.49 15.80 -44.08
C SER A 412 -11.26 15.22 -43.36
N THR A 413 -10.88 15.71 -42.16
CA THR A 413 -9.75 15.16 -41.37
C THR A 413 -10.16 14.17 -40.28
N VAL A 414 -11.47 13.98 -40.03
CA VAL A 414 -11.97 13.06 -38.97
C VAL A 414 -11.81 11.59 -39.35
N ASN A 415 -11.65 11.27 -40.64
CA ASN A 415 -11.67 9.90 -41.16
C ASN A 415 -10.29 9.26 -41.41
N GLN A 416 -9.18 9.88 -41.02
CA GLN A 416 -7.88 9.20 -41.14
C GLN A 416 -7.72 8.12 -40.06
N PRO A 417 -7.31 6.89 -40.42
CA PRO A 417 -7.12 5.82 -39.46
C PRO A 417 -6.00 6.16 -38.47
N THR A 418 -6.27 5.94 -37.18
CA THR A 418 -5.31 6.11 -36.09
C THR A 418 -4.51 4.82 -35.86
N PRO A 419 -3.38 4.86 -35.13
CA PRO A 419 -2.71 3.63 -34.68
C PRO A 419 -3.65 2.69 -33.93
N PHE A 420 -4.61 3.22 -33.19
CA PHE A 420 -5.63 2.42 -32.52
C PHE A 420 -6.54 1.69 -33.51
N ASP A 421 -6.94 2.34 -34.60
CA ASP A 421 -7.74 1.69 -35.66
C ASP A 421 -6.98 0.56 -36.37
N VAL A 422 -5.67 0.71 -36.56
CA VAL A 422 -4.84 -0.22 -37.33
C VAL A 422 -4.32 -1.39 -36.48
N SER A 423 -3.70 -1.09 -35.34
CA SER A 423 -3.04 -2.10 -34.49
C SER A 423 -3.68 -2.29 -33.13
N GLY A 424 -4.74 -1.53 -32.80
CA GLY A 424 -5.34 -1.56 -31.46
C GLY A 424 -4.55 -0.83 -30.39
N LEU A 425 -3.41 -0.24 -30.75
CA LEU A 425 -2.55 0.44 -29.79
C LEU A 425 -3.03 1.87 -29.56
N SER A 426 -3.60 2.14 -28.39
CA SER A 426 -4.04 3.48 -28.00
C SER A 426 -2.83 4.37 -27.71
N HIS A 427 -3.00 5.69 -27.80
CA HIS A 427 -1.95 6.63 -27.45
C HIS A 427 -1.54 6.51 -25.99
N SER A 428 -2.52 6.33 -25.11
CA SER A 428 -2.28 6.12 -23.67
C SER A 428 -1.50 4.84 -23.37
N ALA A 429 -1.74 3.75 -24.11
CA ALA A 429 -0.95 2.53 -23.99
C ALA A 429 0.47 2.74 -24.52
N ALA A 430 0.63 3.41 -25.67
CA ALA A 430 1.93 3.71 -26.25
C ALA A 430 2.80 4.60 -25.34
N MET A 431 2.20 5.58 -24.66
CA MET A 431 2.86 6.46 -23.67
C MET A 431 3.47 5.70 -22.49
N SER A 432 2.97 4.49 -22.17
CA SER A 432 3.57 3.65 -21.13
C SER A 432 4.98 3.15 -21.48
N GLN A 433 5.37 3.23 -22.75
CA GLN A 433 6.69 2.80 -23.26
C GLN A 433 7.69 3.95 -23.38
N MET A 434 7.36 5.15 -22.89
CA MET A 434 8.30 6.27 -22.88
C MET A 434 9.41 6.03 -21.86
N VAL A 435 10.66 6.09 -22.32
CA VAL A 435 11.86 6.04 -21.48
C VAL A 435 12.11 7.44 -20.92
N ILE A 436 11.94 7.62 -19.60
CA ILE A 436 12.06 8.91 -18.92
C ILE A 436 13.30 8.93 -18.01
N LEU A 437 13.54 7.82 -17.31
CA LEU A 437 14.70 7.63 -16.44
C LEU A 437 15.64 6.55 -17.01
N PRO A 438 16.93 6.56 -16.64
CA PRO A 438 17.87 5.50 -17.05
C PRO A 438 17.39 4.08 -16.67
N GLU A 439 16.69 3.93 -15.55
CA GLU A 439 16.08 2.68 -15.08
C GLU A 439 14.92 2.18 -15.94
N ASP A 440 14.38 2.99 -16.85
CA ASP A 440 13.36 2.56 -17.81
C ASP A 440 13.94 1.76 -18.98
N ALA A 441 15.26 1.83 -19.19
CA ALA A 441 15.96 1.14 -20.26
C ALA A 441 16.74 -0.08 -19.74
N GLY A 442 16.75 -1.16 -20.52
CA GLY A 442 17.62 -2.32 -20.25
C GLY A 442 17.30 -3.08 -18.96
N VAL A 443 16.04 -3.08 -18.52
CA VAL A 443 15.63 -3.86 -17.34
C VAL A 443 15.74 -5.35 -17.64
N SER A 444 16.47 -6.07 -16.78
CA SER A 444 16.71 -7.51 -16.94
C SER A 444 15.45 -8.34 -16.67
N ASP A 445 15.27 -9.41 -17.46
CA ASP A 445 14.26 -10.46 -17.24
C ASP A 445 14.37 -11.11 -15.85
N SER A 446 15.56 -11.06 -15.22
CA SER A 446 15.72 -11.55 -13.84
C SER A 446 14.94 -10.72 -12.81
N VAL A 447 14.60 -9.47 -13.15
CA VAL A 447 13.88 -8.52 -12.28
C VAL A 447 12.42 -8.41 -12.70
N LEU A 448 12.15 -8.43 -14.00
CA LEU A 448 10.81 -8.44 -14.58
C LEU A 448 10.64 -9.71 -15.43
N PRO A 449 10.37 -10.86 -14.79
CA PRO A 449 10.34 -12.14 -15.51
C PRO A 449 9.17 -12.19 -16.50
N PRO A 450 9.43 -12.44 -17.80
CA PRO A 450 8.40 -12.40 -18.82
C PRO A 450 7.37 -13.51 -18.60
N GLY A 451 6.08 -13.16 -18.75
CA GLY A 451 4.98 -14.11 -18.66
C GLY A 451 4.51 -14.42 -17.24
N ILE A 452 5.13 -13.83 -16.21
CA ILE A 452 4.78 -14.11 -14.81
C ILE A 452 4.01 -12.95 -14.21
N THR A 453 2.89 -13.27 -13.57
CA THR A 453 2.00 -12.26 -12.99
C THR A 453 1.83 -12.38 -11.48
N ASP A 454 1.40 -11.29 -10.84
CA ASP A 454 0.95 -11.25 -9.45
C ASP A 454 -0.49 -11.79 -9.32
N ILE A 455 -1.02 -11.81 -8.09
CA ILE A 455 -2.39 -12.29 -7.81
C ILE A 455 -3.50 -11.49 -8.53
N ASN A 456 -3.15 -10.32 -9.09
CA ASN A 456 -4.03 -9.42 -9.81
C ASN A 456 -3.83 -9.51 -11.33
N GLY A 457 -3.02 -10.45 -11.82
CA GLY A 457 -2.72 -10.62 -13.24
C GLY A 457 -1.84 -9.51 -13.82
N GLN A 458 -1.07 -8.80 -12.98
CA GLN A 458 -0.11 -7.78 -13.42
C GLN A 458 1.30 -8.37 -13.46
N GLN A 459 2.16 -7.88 -14.36
CA GLN A 459 3.58 -8.28 -14.41
C GLN A 459 4.20 -8.31 -13.01
N LEU A 460 4.90 -9.40 -12.68
CA LEU A 460 5.62 -9.51 -11.42
C LEU A 460 6.84 -8.58 -11.42
N ASP A 461 7.02 -7.82 -10.33
CA ASP A 461 8.14 -6.90 -10.14
C ASP A 461 9.03 -7.34 -8.97
N LEU A 462 10.20 -7.88 -9.29
CA LEU A 462 11.16 -8.40 -8.30
C LEU A 462 12.23 -7.38 -7.91
N ARG A 463 12.07 -6.09 -8.25
CA ARG A 463 12.99 -5.05 -7.79
C ARG A 463 13.03 -5.02 -6.26
N THR A 464 14.23 -4.97 -5.71
CA THR A 464 14.47 -4.93 -4.25
C THR A 464 14.18 -3.56 -3.62
N THR A 465 14.07 -2.52 -4.45
CA THR A 465 13.71 -1.17 -4.04
C THR A 465 12.65 -0.59 -4.99
N ASN A 466 11.75 0.22 -4.45
CA ASN A 466 10.70 0.89 -5.19
C ASN A 466 10.35 2.24 -4.52
N SER A 467 9.51 3.04 -5.17
CA SER A 467 9.03 4.34 -4.71
C SER A 467 8.56 4.38 -3.27
N TRP A 468 7.93 3.29 -2.81
CA TRP A 468 7.35 3.18 -1.48
C TRP A 468 8.41 3.27 -0.36
N LEU A 469 9.63 2.83 -0.67
CA LEU A 469 10.76 2.83 0.25
C LEU A 469 11.68 4.05 0.10
N LEU A 470 11.52 4.88 -0.94
CA LEU A 470 12.42 6.00 -1.19
C LEU A 470 12.26 7.10 -0.14
N LYS A 471 13.38 7.66 0.32
CA LYS A 471 13.41 8.93 1.08
C LYS A 471 13.48 10.12 0.13
N MET A 472 13.27 11.32 0.64
CA MET A 472 13.18 12.57 -0.14
C MET A 472 14.31 12.74 -1.18
N GLU A 473 15.55 12.55 -0.75
CA GLU A 473 16.77 12.71 -1.56
C GLU A 473 16.94 11.63 -2.65
N HIS A 474 16.17 10.55 -2.60
CA HIS A 474 16.22 9.45 -3.56
C HIS A 474 15.07 9.47 -4.57
N VAL A 475 14.06 10.34 -4.39
CA VAL A 475 12.94 10.46 -5.32
C VAL A 475 13.42 11.28 -6.53
N SER A 476 13.37 10.68 -7.72
CA SER A 476 13.75 11.41 -8.94
C SER A 476 12.75 12.52 -9.26
N THR A 477 13.20 13.57 -9.95
CA THR A 477 12.32 14.66 -10.40
C THR A 477 11.19 14.14 -11.29
N ALA A 478 11.49 13.22 -12.21
CA ALA A 478 10.48 12.64 -13.09
C ALA A 478 9.39 11.90 -12.30
N GLU A 479 9.78 11.07 -11.34
CA GLU A 479 8.84 10.32 -10.50
C GLU A 479 7.99 11.24 -9.63
N LEU A 480 8.59 12.29 -9.05
CA LEU A 480 7.85 13.32 -8.32
C LEU A 480 6.78 13.94 -9.20
N MET A 481 7.14 14.35 -10.42
CA MET A 481 6.20 14.96 -11.37
C MET A 481 5.09 13.98 -11.75
N GLU A 482 5.41 12.74 -12.12
CA GLU A 482 4.42 11.71 -12.45
C GLU A 482 3.45 11.46 -11.29
N CYS A 483 3.96 11.31 -10.06
CA CYS A 483 3.13 11.10 -8.88
C CYS A 483 2.18 12.28 -8.65
N MET A 484 2.68 13.52 -8.73
CA MET A 484 1.85 14.72 -8.59
C MET A 484 0.82 14.85 -9.72
N PHE A 485 1.20 14.54 -10.96
CA PHE A 485 0.28 14.57 -12.10
C PHE A 485 -0.87 13.61 -11.92
N VAL A 486 -0.58 12.34 -11.63
CA VAL A 486 -1.60 11.30 -11.50
C VAL A 486 -2.48 11.52 -10.28
N ASN A 487 -1.89 11.85 -9.13
CA ASN A 487 -2.61 11.84 -7.85
C ASN A 487 -3.27 13.17 -7.47
N ALA A 488 -2.84 14.30 -8.04
CA ALA A 488 -3.34 15.62 -7.63
C ALA A 488 -3.72 16.52 -8.81
N ILE A 489 -2.84 16.70 -9.80
CA ILE A 489 -3.08 17.64 -10.90
C ILE A 489 -4.18 17.13 -11.83
N ALA A 490 -4.15 15.87 -12.24
CA ALA A 490 -5.19 15.31 -13.10
C ALA A 490 -6.58 15.30 -12.43
N PRO A 491 -6.73 14.88 -11.16
CA PRO A 491 -7.98 15.09 -10.41
C PRO A 491 -8.42 16.55 -10.36
N PHE A 492 -7.50 17.51 -10.17
CA PHE A 492 -7.83 18.93 -10.18
C PHE A 492 -8.38 19.39 -11.54
N VAL A 493 -7.70 19.01 -12.63
CA VAL A 493 -8.15 19.32 -13.99
C VAL A 493 -9.52 18.71 -14.26
N LEU A 494 -9.72 17.42 -13.92
CA LEU A 494 -11.00 16.76 -14.09
C LEU A 494 -12.12 17.45 -13.31
N ASN A 495 -11.91 17.71 -12.01
CA ASN A 495 -12.90 18.39 -11.17
C ASN A 495 -13.23 19.78 -11.73
N SER A 496 -12.22 20.60 -12.00
CA SER A 496 -12.42 21.96 -12.51
C SER A 496 -13.12 21.97 -13.88
N ARG A 497 -12.68 21.13 -14.80
CA ARG A 497 -13.14 21.18 -16.20
C ARG A 497 -14.45 20.44 -16.44
N LEU A 498 -14.82 19.48 -15.60
CA LEU A 498 -16.08 18.74 -15.70
C LEU A 498 -17.22 19.33 -14.87
N VAL A 499 -16.97 20.22 -13.90
CA VAL A 499 -18.05 20.95 -13.20
C VAL A 499 -19.08 21.56 -14.16
N PRO A 500 -18.70 22.27 -15.25
CA PRO A 500 -19.67 22.75 -16.23
C PRO A 500 -20.56 21.67 -16.84
N LEU A 501 -20.05 20.43 -16.99
CA LEU A 501 -20.83 19.29 -17.48
C LEU A 501 -21.76 18.73 -16.38
N MET A 502 -21.35 18.84 -15.12
CA MET A 502 -22.16 18.48 -13.93
C MET A 502 -23.22 19.52 -13.57
N THR A 503 -23.21 20.68 -14.24
CA THR A 503 -24.23 21.73 -14.09
C THR A 503 -25.15 21.89 -15.30
N VAL A 504 -24.92 21.18 -16.41
CA VAL A 504 -25.83 21.18 -17.56
C VAL A 504 -27.25 20.78 -17.12
N HIS A 505 -28.25 21.54 -17.55
CA HIS A 505 -29.65 21.24 -17.28
C HIS A 505 -30.26 20.56 -18.50
N SER A 506 -30.79 19.35 -18.29
CA SER A 506 -31.29 18.48 -19.36
C SER A 506 -32.72 18.07 -19.03
N GLY A 507 -33.68 18.94 -19.36
CA GLY A 507 -35.11 18.73 -19.11
C GLY A 507 -35.74 19.76 -18.15
N ASP A 508 -37.03 19.58 -17.88
CA ASP A 508 -37.88 20.53 -17.14
C ASP A 508 -37.87 20.34 -15.60
N GLY A 509 -37.08 19.40 -15.08
CA GLY A 509 -37.04 19.03 -13.65
C GLY A 509 -35.71 19.36 -12.96
N PRO A 510 -35.70 19.46 -11.61
CA PRO A 510 -34.48 19.70 -10.85
C PRO A 510 -33.48 18.56 -11.07
N ARG A 511 -32.22 18.92 -11.32
CA ARG A 511 -31.16 17.94 -11.51
C ARG A 511 -30.92 17.19 -10.20
N PRO A 512 -30.78 15.85 -10.22
CA PRO A 512 -30.55 15.10 -8.99
C PRO A 512 -29.17 15.44 -8.40
N ASP A 513 -28.88 15.03 -7.17
CA ASP A 513 -27.58 15.33 -6.53
C ASP A 513 -26.40 14.73 -7.29
N ARG A 514 -25.30 15.50 -7.33
CA ARG A 514 -24.07 15.17 -8.07
C ARG A 514 -22.95 14.88 -7.10
N PHE A 515 -22.05 13.98 -7.45
CA PHE A 515 -21.01 13.51 -6.53
C PHE A 515 -19.62 13.57 -7.16
N ILE A 516 -18.65 14.09 -6.41
CA ILE A 516 -17.23 13.98 -6.77
C ILE A 516 -16.52 13.21 -5.65
N ILE A 517 -15.95 12.06 -5.98
CA ILE A 517 -15.21 11.23 -5.04
C ILE A 517 -13.73 11.24 -5.41
N ASN A 518 -12.92 11.85 -4.55
CA ASN A 518 -11.47 11.83 -4.65
C ASN A 518 -10.94 10.65 -3.83
N VAL A 519 -10.43 9.61 -4.51
CA VAL A 519 -9.90 8.42 -3.82
C VAL A 519 -8.54 8.76 -3.24
N SER A 520 -8.54 8.91 -1.93
CA SER A 520 -7.38 9.29 -1.13
C SER A 520 -6.94 8.10 -0.26
N ALA A 521 -5.99 8.37 0.62
CA ALA A 521 -5.49 7.38 1.55
C ALA A 521 -4.90 8.05 2.80
N MET A 522 -4.52 7.23 3.77
CA MET A 522 -3.79 7.63 4.96
C MET A 522 -2.50 8.43 4.71
N GLU A 523 -1.93 8.31 3.52
CA GLU A 523 -0.80 9.09 3.02
C GLU A 523 -1.14 10.58 2.93
N GLY A 524 -2.40 10.94 2.71
CA GLY A 524 -2.86 12.34 2.68
C GLY A 524 -3.07 12.98 4.05
N LYS A 525 -3.01 12.21 5.15
CA LYS A 525 -3.21 12.73 6.51
C LYS A 525 -2.03 13.50 7.06
N PHE A 526 -2.30 14.67 7.64
CA PHE A 526 -1.28 15.49 8.30
C PHE A 526 -0.99 15.03 9.73
N TYR A 527 -2.04 14.88 10.54
CA TYR A 527 -1.89 14.67 11.99
C TYR A 527 -1.80 13.19 12.37
N ARG A 528 -0.77 12.51 11.85
CA ARG A 528 -0.45 11.13 12.23
C ARG A 528 1.05 10.89 12.20
N TYR A 529 1.49 9.81 12.83
CA TYR A 529 2.85 9.34 12.64
C TYR A 529 3.11 8.96 11.17
N LYS A 530 4.22 9.47 10.63
CA LYS A 530 4.70 9.25 9.26
C LYS A 530 6.13 8.76 9.30
N MET A 531 6.43 7.78 8.45
CA MET A 531 7.79 7.38 8.15
C MET A 531 8.41 8.37 7.14
N PRO A 532 9.75 8.50 7.07
CA PRO A 532 10.40 9.39 6.11
C PRO A 532 10.36 8.90 4.65
N ASN A 533 9.67 7.79 4.38
CA ASN A 533 9.59 7.15 3.08
C ASN A 533 8.41 7.69 2.25
N HIS A 534 8.45 7.50 0.93
CA HIS A 534 7.42 7.92 -0.06
C HIS A 534 6.88 9.35 0.15
N PRO A 535 7.72 10.36 0.42
CA PRO A 535 7.24 11.71 0.74
C PRO A 535 6.45 12.35 -0.40
N HIS A 536 6.77 12.04 -1.66
CA HIS A 536 6.04 12.50 -2.85
C HIS A 536 4.59 12.00 -2.89
N THR A 537 4.34 10.75 -2.51
CA THR A 537 2.98 10.18 -2.41
C THR A 537 2.20 10.85 -1.28
N ASN A 538 2.83 11.02 -0.11
CA ASN A 538 2.22 11.75 1.01
C ASN A 538 1.81 13.17 0.59
N MET A 539 2.72 13.90 -0.07
CA MET A 539 2.48 15.26 -0.55
C MET A 539 1.34 15.32 -1.58
N ALA A 540 1.32 14.40 -2.55
CA ALA A 540 0.29 14.39 -3.58
C ALA A 540 -1.11 14.07 -3.02
N LYS A 541 -1.21 13.08 -2.11
CA LYS A 541 -2.49 12.76 -1.44
C LYS A 541 -2.96 13.86 -0.50
N ALA A 542 -2.03 14.56 0.17
CA ALA A 542 -2.35 15.73 0.98
C ALA A 542 -2.89 16.89 0.12
N ALA A 543 -2.30 17.12 -1.06
CA ALA A 543 -2.80 18.12 -2.01
C ALA A 543 -4.21 17.80 -2.53
N LEU A 544 -4.47 16.52 -2.85
CA LEU A 544 -5.81 16.04 -3.23
C LEU A 544 -6.85 16.26 -2.12
N ASN A 545 -6.49 15.95 -0.88
CA ASN A 545 -7.33 16.19 0.30
C ASN A 545 -7.59 17.69 0.49
N MET A 546 -6.55 18.53 0.34
CA MET A 546 -6.68 19.97 0.46
C MET A 546 -7.64 20.55 -0.59
N MET A 547 -7.55 20.12 -1.85
CA MET A 547 -8.51 20.52 -2.88
C MET A 547 -9.96 20.20 -2.47
N THR A 548 -10.18 19.00 -1.94
CA THR A 548 -11.52 18.60 -1.44
C THR A 548 -11.99 19.55 -0.36
N ARG A 549 -11.16 19.78 0.66
CA ARG A 549 -11.47 20.64 1.80
C ARG A 549 -11.74 22.09 1.38
N THR A 550 -11.01 22.60 0.38
CA THR A 550 -11.12 23.99 -0.08
C THR A 550 -12.35 24.23 -0.94
N SER A 551 -12.66 23.33 -1.89
CA SER A 551 -13.65 23.63 -2.93
C SER A 551 -15.02 22.99 -2.73
N ALA A 552 -15.16 22.03 -1.80
CA ALA A 552 -16.40 21.27 -1.67
C ALA A 552 -17.62 22.11 -1.22
N GLU A 553 -17.44 23.06 -0.31
CA GLU A 553 -18.55 23.89 0.19
C GLU A 553 -19.14 24.79 -0.92
N ASP A 554 -18.26 25.37 -1.75
CA ASP A 554 -18.66 26.20 -2.89
C ASP A 554 -19.46 25.37 -3.92
N LEU A 555 -18.96 24.18 -4.25
CA LEU A 555 -19.61 23.25 -5.17
C LEU A 555 -20.95 22.74 -4.64
N ALA A 556 -21.04 22.41 -3.36
CA ALA A 556 -22.27 21.95 -2.74
C ALA A 556 -23.33 23.07 -2.72
N THR A 557 -22.95 24.27 -2.27
CA THR A 557 -23.88 25.39 -2.09
C THR A 557 -24.36 25.98 -3.41
N LYS A 558 -23.45 26.17 -4.39
CA LYS A 558 -23.80 26.80 -5.67
C LYS A 558 -24.38 25.82 -6.68
N HIS A 559 -23.94 24.56 -6.62
CA HIS A 559 -24.17 23.61 -7.70
C HIS A 559 -24.77 22.28 -7.23
N GLY A 560 -25.02 22.03 -5.94
CA GLY A 560 -25.51 20.72 -5.49
C GLY A 560 -24.55 19.57 -5.86
N ILE A 561 -23.24 19.85 -5.87
CA ILE A 561 -22.18 18.89 -6.15
C ILE A 561 -21.44 18.56 -4.85
N TYR A 562 -21.62 17.35 -4.35
CA TYR A 562 -21.09 16.88 -3.08
C TYR A 562 -19.73 16.22 -3.27
N MET A 563 -18.67 16.99 -3.03
CA MET A 563 -17.29 16.51 -3.19
C MET A 563 -16.70 16.01 -1.87
N ASN A 564 -16.18 14.78 -1.85
CA ASN A 564 -15.54 14.18 -0.68
C ASN A 564 -14.23 13.44 -1.04
N SER A 565 -13.36 13.29 -0.05
CA SER A 565 -12.18 12.42 -0.11
C SER A 565 -12.46 11.13 0.63
N VAL A 566 -12.05 9.98 0.09
CA VAL A 566 -12.32 8.67 0.68
C VAL A 566 -11.04 7.84 0.80
N ASP A 567 -10.73 7.36 2.00
CA ASP A 567 -9.72 6.33 2.25
C ASP A 567 -10.33 4.94 2.05
N THR A 568 -9.73 4.18 1.15
CA THR A 568 -10.16 2.82 0.79
C THR A 568 -9.81 1.78 1.84
N GLY A 569 -8.94 2.11 2.79
CA GLY A 569 -8.37 1.18 3.75
C GLY A 569 -7.23 0.34 3.16
N TRP A 570 -6.77 -0.64 3.93
CA TRP A 570 -5.57 -1.40 3.61
C TRP A 570 -5.93 -2.67 2.84
N ILE A 571 -5.69 -2.65 1.53
CA ILE A 571 -6.02 -3.74 0.61
C ILE A 571 -4.81 -4.41 -0.06
N ASN A 572 -3.68 -3.72 -0.18
CA ASN A 572 -2.45 -4.23 -0.80
C ASN A 572 -1.20 -3.86 0.02
N ASP A 573 -0.12 -4.62 -0.16
CA ASP A 573 1.20 -4.29 0.37
C ASP A 573 2.11 -3.74 -0.74
N GLU A 574 2.54 -2.48 -0.61
CA GLU A 574 3.37 -1.78 -1.59
C GLU A 574 4.88 -2.02 -1.40
N ASN A 575 5.28 -2.78 -0.37
CA ASN A 575 6.68 -3.18 -0.21
C ASN A 575 7.13 -4.04 -1.40
N PRO A 576 8.44 -4.01 -1.75
CA PRO A 576 9.05 -4.99 -2.64
C PRO A 576 8.67 -6.43 -2.29
N VAL A 577 8.48 -7.27 -3.31
CA VAL A 577 7.93 -8.63 -3.18
C VAL A 577 8.68 -9.42 -2.11
N GLU A 578 10.02 -9.46 -2.13
CA GLU A 578 10.80 -10.19 -1.13
C GLU A 578 10.50 -9.77 0.32
N LYS A 579 10.39 -8.46 0.55
CA LYS A 579 10.09 -7.92 1.88
C LYS A 579 8.64 -8.23 2.28
N ALA A 580 7.70 -8.06 1.35
CA ALA A 580 6.29 -8.36 1.56
C ALA A 580 6.08 -9.86 1.86
N SER A 581 6.72 -10.74 1.08
CA SER A 581 6.76 -12.19 1.26
C SER A 581 7.27 -12.59 2.65
N LYS A 582 8.41 -12.03 3.06
CA LYS A 582 8.98 -12.30 4.38
C LYS A 582 8.05 -11.85 5.52
N ILE A 583 7.39 -10.70 5.37
CA ILE A 583 6.39 -10.21 6.34
C ILE A 583 5.17 -11.14 6.36
N ALA A 584 4.70 -11.58 5.20
CA ALA A 584 3.58 -12.50 5.06
C ALA A 584 3.87 -13.86 5.69
N GLU A 585 5.06 -14.44 5.47
CA GLU A 585 5.47 -15.71 6.06
C GLU A 585 5.61 -15.62 7.58
N VAL A 586 6.35 -14.62 8.07
CA VAL A 586 6.67 -14.48 9.49
C VAL A 586 5.44 -14.13 10.32
N ASN A 587 4.61 -13.21 9.81
CA ASN A 587 3.46 -12.68 10.55
C ASN A 587 2.13 -13.32 10.14
N HIS A 588 2.12 -14.27 9.19
CA HIS A 588 0.92 -14.79 8.53
C HIS A 588 0.01 -13.67 8.02
N PHE A 589 0.63 -12.60 7.54
CA PHE A 589 -0.05 -11.36 7.19
C PHE A 589 -0.91 -11.53 5.94
N GLN A 590 -2.08 -10.90 5.99
CA GLN A 590 -2.95 -10.63 4.85
C GLN A 590 -3.59 -9.27 5.07
N THR A 591 -4.04 -8.62 4.00
CA THR A 591 -4.74 -7.35 4.11
C THR A 591 -6.12 -7.56 4.75
N PRO A 592 -6.58 -6.65 5.64
CA PRO A 592 -7.80 -6.82 6.43
C PRO A 592 -9.11 -6.80 5.63
N ILE A 593 -9.09 -6.22 4.44
CA ILE A 593 -10.22 -6.01 3.53
C ILE A 593 -9.75 -6.17 2.08
N ASP A 594 -10.67 -6.32 1.13
CA ASP A 594 -10.35 -6.48 -0.30
C ASP A 594 -10.84 -5.30 -1.17
N GLU A 595 -10.65 -5.40 -2.48
CA GLU A 595 -11.00 -4.37 -3.46
C GLU A 595 -12.50 -4.08 -3.55
N VAL A 596 -13.36 -5.05 -3.21
CA VAL A 596 -14.81 -4.83 -3.20
C VAL A 596 -15.22 -4.03 -1.97
N ASP A 597 -14.55 -4.24 -0.84
CA ASP A 597 -14.73 -3.41 0.36
C ASP A 597 -14.23 -1.98 0.11
N ALA A 598 -13.10 -1.83 -0.57
CA ALA A 598 -12.57 -0.53 -1.00
C ALA A 598 -13.55 0.19 -1.95
N ALA A 599 -14.08 -0.51 -2.96
CA ALA A 599 -15.08 0.03 -3.87
C ALA A 599 -16.37 0.43 -3.14
N ALA A 600 -16.81 -0.37 -2.16
CA ALA A 600 -17.95 -0.03 -1.32
C ALA A 600 -17.72 1.25 -0.50
N ARG A 601 -16.50 1.50 -0.02
CA ARG A 601 -16.15 2.76 0.67
C ARG A 601 -16.19 3.96 -0.26
N ILE A 602 -15.65 3.81 -1.48
CA ILE A 602 -15.67 4.87 -2.51
C ILE A 602 -17.11 5.25 -2.88
N LEU A 603 -17.98 4.24 -3.03
CA LEU A 603 -19.36 4.46 -3.46
C LEU A 603 -20.31 4.78 -2.30
N ASP A 604 -19.89 4.63 -1.04
CA ASP A 604 -20.77 4.88 0.10
C ASP A 604 -21.37 6.30 0.11
N PRO A 605 -20.63 7.39 -0.15
CA PRO A 605 -21.22 8.73 -0.19
C PRO A 605 -22.24 8.90 -1.33
N VAL A 606 -22.05 8.18 -2.44
CA VAL A 606 -22.95 8.19 -3.60
C VAL A 606 -24.22 7.39 -3.28
N PHE A 607 -24.07 6.13 -2.87
CA PHE A 607 -25.19 5.24 -2.60
C PHE A 607 -26.00 5.70 -1.39
N SER A 608 -25.35 6.11 -0.30
CA SER A 608 -26.06 6.69 0.84
C SER A 608 -26.74 8.01 0.46
N GLY A 609 -26.10 8.85 -0.37
CA GLY A 609 -26.70 10.09 -0.83
C GLY A 609 -27.94 9.88 -1.69
N VAL A 610 -27.91 8.92 -2.61
CA VAL A 610 -29.05 8.58 -3.48
C VAL A 610 -30.17 7.88 -2.70
N ASN A 611 -29.84 7.06 -1.70
CA ASN A 611 -30.83 6.32 -0.91
C ASN A 611 -31.39 7.12 0.28
N LYS A 612 -30.84 8.31 0.57
CA LYS A 612 -31.33 9.19 1.65
C LYS A 612 -32.71 9.75 1.31
N GLN A 613 -33.50 10.03 2.34
CA GLN A 613 -34.81 10.67 2.17
C GLN A 613 -34.65 12.19 1.99
N ASP A 614 -35.62 12.82 1.31
CA ASP A 614 -35.70 14.27 1.19
C ASP A 614 -35.62 14.91 2.59
N ASN A 615 -34.58 15.74 2.81
CA ASN A 615 -34.19 16.50 4.02
C ASN A 615 -32.94 16.02 4.79
N ASP A 616 -32.33 14.89 4.45
CA ASP A 616 -31.05 14.51 5.05
C ASP A 616 -29.89 15.32 4.47
N VAL A 617 -29.06 15.92 5.33
CA VAL A 617 -27.86 16.63 4.91
C VAL A 617 -26.88 15.64 4.28
N LEU A 618 -26.50 15.90 3.03
CA LEU A 618 -25.46 15.14 2.32
C LEU A 618 -24.08 15.61 2.75
N ASP A 619 -23.17 14.66 2.97
CA ASP A 619 -21.80 14.97 3.33
C ASP A 619 -21.07 15.62 2.14
N TYR A 620 -20.37 16.71 2.40
CA TYR A 620 -19.42 17.33 1.47
C TYR A 620 -18.24 17.89 2.27
N GLY A 621 -17.09 18.02 1.61
CA GLY A 621 -15.88 18.54 2.24
C GLY A 621 -15.40 17.67 3.39
N LYS A 622 -15.65 16.36 3.32
CA LYS A 622 -15.21 15.39 4.34
C LYS A 622 -14.06 14.53 3.82
N PHE A 623 -13.20 14.12 4.75
CA PHE A 623 -12.33 12.97 4.55
C PHE A 623 -12.97 11.77 5.25
N LEU A 624 -13.39 10.77 4.47
CA LEU A 624 -14.08 9.60 4.98
C LEU A 624 -13.13 8.42 5.08
N LYS A 625 -13.15 7.74 6.21
CA LYS A 625 -12.43 6.48 6.44
C LYS A 625 -13.33 5.54 7.22
N ASP A 626 -13.44 4.29 6.75
CA ASP A 626 -14.28 3.26 7.38
C ASP A 626 -15.75 3.73 7.52
N TYR A 627 -16.30 4.38 6.47
CA TYR A 627 -17.68 4.90 6.40
C TYR A 627 -18.02 6.03 7.39
N ARG A 628 -17.01 6.74 7.91
CA ARG A 628 -17.18 7.88 8.83
C ARG A 628 -16.17 8.99 8.53
N GLU A 629 -16.49 10.21 8.93
CA GLU A 629 -15.54 11.32 8.92
C GLU A 629 -14.30 11.00 9.75
N THR A 630 -13.15 11.44 9.23
CA THR A 630 -11.86 11.31 9.88
C THR A 630 -11.07 12.60 9.73
N GLU A 631 -10.08 12.79 10.60
CA GLU A 631 -9.18 13.95 10.54
C GLU A 631 -8.42 14.02 9.21
N TRP A 632 -8.09 15.25 8.80
CA TRP A 632 -7.48 15.54 7.51
C TRP A 632 -6.07 15.01 7.31
#